data_AF-A0A671YB41-F1
#
_entry.id   AF-A0A671YB41-F1
#
_cell.length_a   1.000
_cell.length_b   1.000
_cell.length_c   1.000
_cell.angle_alpha   90.00
_cell.angle_beta   90.00
_cell.angle_gamma   90.00
#
_symmetry.space_group_name_H-M   'P 1'
#
loop_
_entity.id
_entity.type
_entity.pdbx_description
1 polymer ?
#
loop_
_entity_poly.entity_id
_entity_poly.type
_entity_poly.pdbx_seq_one_letter_code
_entity_poly.pdbx_strand_id
1 'polypeptide(L)'
;MWIPTENEKYGVVLASFRGTVQHGLPLEIGDTVQILEKCEGWFRGFILKNPNVKGIFPSSYIHLKNAHVKNKGQFETVIPVEDSVITEMTSTLRDWGAMWKQLYVKNEGDLFHRLWHVMNEILDLRRQVLVGHLTHDRMRDVKQHITARLDWGNEQLGLDLVPRREFSMVDPEEISVTELYRLMEHRHRKKETPTPASTHHLFVHMKSLMSANLGEELEVFFHIYDGRENRPLSERFFVKLNKSGLPKSPEKTERQCTLFVDLGSSDLRKDVYIVVHIIRIGRMGAGEKKNLCSVQYRRPFGCAVVSIADLLTADSKDDHLLKVYACNTESEWYQIHENLIKKANSRYNLSGSNTGLAVALQLLHGDIEQLRREYMVLFTRGVSITRKLGFSDVIMPGEMRNDLYVTLEKGEFEKGGKSVARNVEITVYVLDIDGQILKSHVAAGAGEPGADEYHSLVLYHNNSPRWAEQIKLPIPVDMFRGSHVRFEFRHCSTKDKGEKKLFGYSFVPLMQEDGRTLPDGTHELIIHKCEENTSLADCSRYLKLPFSKANLPSNNQTLKGTKESFWITSFLCSTKLTQNGDMLDLLKWRAHPERINDSLSKLKEIDGSEIVKFLQDTLDTLFGILDESSQRYGLKVFDSLVHIINLLQDSKFQHFKPVMDTYIESHFAGALSYRDLIKVLKWYVDRIVDAEHQDHIQQVLKASEYIFKYIIQSRRLFSLATGGQNEEEFRVCIHELFMSIRFFLSQENKGTSPVAQTQAVFLRTFPAVYGELLKIFTVREVANFVRETLGSLPTTVHADCPLEAVKLQCIAKTVESQLYINPESRCILLPVVLRVLQAHMQEQRDLVMCARILTSMLSLIKKEENGTEPVVSEEVELIVESLLGVLLRTILEISNRPQPAGPAMRLQFQDVTGEFVACLLALLRQMSDRHYQQLLQAFSSKDNLRDFLLQIFTVFRILIRPEMFPKDWTVMRLVTNNVIITTVLYLSEALRKNFLNDKFDYKVWDSYFYLSVIFINQPCLQLESFSPSKRKKTLEKYGDMRVMMGCEIFSMWQNLGEHKLNFIPAMIGPFLEVTLVPQPDLRNVMIPIFHDMMDWEQRRSGNFKQVEAKLIDKLDSLMSEGKGDETYRELFNSM
;
A
#
# COMPACT_ATOMS: atom_id res chain seq x y z
N MET A 1 33.92 -16.94 -48.95
CA MET A 1 34.71 -16.00 -48.11
C MET A 1 33.92 -15.76 -46.82
N TRP A 2 34.58 -15.71 -45.66
CA TRP A 2 33.90 -15.44 -44.38
C TRP A 2 33.52 -13.96 -44.27
N ILE A 3 32.24 -13.71 -43.97
CA ILE A 3 31.66 -12.37 -43.88
C ILE A 3 31.18 -12.15 -42.44
N PRO A 4 31.56 -11.05 -41.77
CA PRO A 4 31.02 -10.71 -40.46
C PRO A 4 29.50 -10.63 -40.49
N THR A 5 28.82 -11.23 -39.50
CA THR A 5 27.36 -11.12 -39.41
C THR A 5 26.99 -9.75 -38.85
N GLU A 6 25.90 -9.15 -39.33
CA GLU A 6 25.37 -7.89 -38.77
C GLU A 6 24.14 -8.15 -37.89
N ASN A 7 23.25 -9.04 -38.35
CA ASN A 7 21.99 -9.37 -37.69
C ASN A 7 22.01 -10.77 -37.04
N GLU A 8 22.70 -11.73 -37.65
CA GLU A 8 22.78 -13.11 -37.13
C GLU A 8 23.87 -13.19 -36.05
N LYS A 9 23.56 -12.71 -34.84
CA LYS A 9 24.53 -12.64 -33.73
C LYS A 9 24.33 -13.67 -32.64
N TYR A 10 23.12 -14.20 -32.51
CA TYR A 10 22.75 -15.13 -31.44
C TYR A 10 21.96 -16.31 -31.99
N GLY A 11 22.28 -17.51 -31.53
CA GLY A 11 21.57 -18.72 -31.92
C GLY A 11 21.56 -19.80 -30.86
N VAL A 12 20.61 -20.73 -31.01
CA VAL A 12 20.47 -21.93 -30.18
C VAL A 12 20.64 -23.16 -31.07
N VAL A 13 21.43 -24.11 -30.61
CA VAL A 13 21.73 -25.35 -31.35
C VAL A 13 20.51 -26.27 -31.34
N LEU A 14 20.05 -26.66 -32.53
CA LEU A 14 18.89 -27.53 -32.77
C LEU A 14 19.24 -29.02 -32.76
N ALA A 15 20.48 -29.36 -33.09
CA ALA A 15 20.96 -30.73 -33.14
C ALA A 15 22.45 -30.79 -32.78
N SER A 16 22.88 -31.87 -32.14
CA SER A 16 24.29 -32.01 -31.76
C SER A 16 25.19 -32.14 -32.99
N PHE A 17 26.33 -31.44 -32.97
CA PHE A 17 27.33 -31.46 -34.02
C PHE A 17 28.68 -31.88 -33.43
N ARG A 18 29.28 -32.95 -33.96
CA ARG A 18 30.50 -33.55 -33.37
C ARG A 18 31.79 -32.78 -33.66
N GLY A 19 31.76 -31.76 -34.51
CA GLY A 19 32.95 -30.95 -34.83
C GLY A 19 34.05 -31.69 -35.61
N THR A 20 33.72 -32.78 -36.33
CA THR A 20 34.71 -33.63 -37.03
C THR A 20 35.35 -33.01 -38.27
N VAL A 21 34.98 -31.79 -38.62
CA VAL A 21 35.54 -31.03 -39.75
C VAL A 21 36.70 -30.14 -39.28
N GLN A 22 37.56 -29.73 -40.19
CA GLN A 22 38.67 -28.84 -39.86
C GLN A 22 38.14 -27.51 -39.29
N HIS A 23 38.66 -27.11 -38.13
CA HIS A 23 38.17 -25.97 -37.33
C HIS A 23 36.71 -26.10 -36.82
N GLY A 24 36.13 -27.31 -36.87
CA GLY A 24 34.78 -27.59 -36.40
C GLY A 24 34.63 -27.39 -34.90
N LEU A 25 33.62 -26.64 -34.48
CA LEU A 25 33.27 -26.47 -33.07
C LEU A 25 32.28 -27.56 -32.67
N PRO A 26 32.57 -28.47 -31.73
CA PRO A 26 31.58 -29.41 -31.24
C PRO A 26 30.45 -28.67 -30.50
N LEU A 27 29.20 -29.04 -30.78
CA LEU A 27 28.01 -28.42 -30.22
C LEU A 27 27.04 -29.48 -29.71
N GLU A 28 26.38 -29.21 -28.59
CA GLU A 28 25.28 -30.05 -28.09
C GLU A 28 23.93 -29.36 -28.32
N ILE A 29 22.87 -30.16 -28.47
CA ILE A 29 21.51 -29.64 -28.57
C ILE A 29 21.17 -28.71 -27.37
N GLY A 30 20.66 -27.52 -27.68
CA GLY A 30 20.32 -26.50 -26.68
C GLY A 30 21.49 -25.59 -26.26
N ASP A 31 22.70 -25.80 -26.76
CA ASP A 31 23.78 -24.84 -26.56
C ASP A 31 23.45 -23.49 -27.20
N THR A 32 23.87 -22.43 -26.52
CA THR A 32 23.70 -21.04 -26.99
C THR A 32 25.01 -20.54 -27.56
N VAL A 33 25.01 -20.11 -28.81
CA VAL A 33 26.20 -19.67 -29.54
C VAL A 33 26.12 -18.19 -29.89
N GLN A 34 27.27 -17.52 -29.84
CA GLN A 34 27.46 -16.21 -30.45
C GLN A 34 28.09 -16.41 -31.82
N ILE A 35 27.46 -15.81 -32.83
CA ILE A 35 27.87 -15.94 -34.22
C ILE A 35 28.63 -14.67 -34.59
N LEU A 36 29.84 -14.85 -35.13
CA LEU A 36 30.73 -13.76 -35.51
C LEU A 36 30.72 -13.56 -37.03
N GLU A 37 30.78 -14.65 -37.78
CA GLU A 37 30.93 -14.64 -39.23
C GLU A 37 30.10 -15.76 -39.87
N LYS A 38 29.79 -15.62 -41.16
CA LYS A 38 29.10 -16.62 -41.98
C LYS A 38 29.82 -16.86 -43.31
N CYS A 39 29.76 -18.11 -43.81
CA CYS A 39 30.32 -18.51 -45.09
C CYS A 39 29.57 -19.75 -45.62
N GLU A 40 28.90 -19.65 -46.78
CA GLU A 40 28.34 -20.79 -47.53
C GLU A 40 27.65 -21.88 -46.68
N GLY A 41 26.64 -21.48 -45.90
CA GLY A 41 25.89 -22.41 -45.06
C GLY A 41 26.57 -22.80 -43.75
N TRP A 42 27.71 -22.21 -43.41
CA TRP A 42 28.40 -22.34 -42.13
C TRP A 42 28.43 -21.01 -41.37
N PHE A 43 28.38 -21.11 -40.04
CA PHE A 43 28.66 -20.03 -39.11
C PHE A 43 30.02 -20.27 -38.45
N ARG A 44 30.68 -19.19 -38.05
CA ARG A 44 31.87 -19.19 -37.21
C ARG A 44 31.59 -18.37 -35.98
N GLY A 45 31.92 -18.94 -34.82
CA GLY A 45 31.56 -18.35 -33.53
C GLY A 45 32.07 -19.18 -32.38
N PHE A 46 31.43 -19.04 -31.23
CA PHE A 46 31.77 -19.77 -30.01
C PHE A 46 30.52 -20.07 -29.17
N ILE A 47 30.62 -21.05 -28.28
CA ILE A 47 29.59 -21.35 -27.28
C ILE A 47 29.69 -20.30 -26.16
N LEU A 48 28.57 -19.70 -25.76
CA LEU A 48 28.56 -18.67 -24.71
C LEU A 48 29.17 -19.14 -23.37
N LYS A 49 29.08 -20.46 -23.08
CA LYS A 49 29.71 -21.10 -21.91
C LYS A 49 31.24 -21.14 -22.00
N ASN A 50 31.81 -21.14 -23.20
CA ASN A 50 33.26 -21.20 -23.43
C ASN A 50 33.69 -20.31 -24.62
N PRO A 51 33.81 -18.99 -24.39
CA PRO A 51 34.12 -18.03 -25.46
C PRO A 51 35.52 -18.16 -26.07
N ASN A 52 36.45 -18.81 -25.35
CA ASN A 52 37.85 -18.92 -25.76
C ASN A 52 38.03 -19.90 -26.93
N VAL A 53 37.07 -20.81 -27.13
CA VAL A 53 37.12 -21.81 -28.20
C VAL A 53 36.23 -21.34 -29.35
N LYS A 54 36.86 -20.84 -30.40
CA LYS A 54 36.18 -20.41 -31.64
C LYS A 54 36.28 -21.51 -32.69
N GLY A 55 35.20 -21.74 -33.42
CA GLY A 55 35.20 -22.68 -34.53
C GLY A 55 33.99 -22.52 -35.43
N ILE A 56 33.88 -23.41 -36.43
CA ILE A 56 32.85 -23.38 -37.45
C ILE A 56 31.78 -24.44 -37.16
N PHE A 57 30.53 -24.13 -37.50
CA PHE A 57 29.39 -25.03 -37.31
C PHE A 57 28.32 -24.77 -38.39
N PRO A 58 27.55 -25.80 -38.80
CA PRO A 58 26.56 -25.64 -39.87
C PRO A 58 25.45 -24.68 -39.47
N SER A 59 25.10 -23.74 -40.34
CA SER A 59 24.00 -22.80 -40.11
C SER A 59 22.64 -23.49 -39.95
N SER A 60 22.43 -24.62 -40.63
CA SER A 60 21.19 -25.42 -40.54
C SER A 60 20.97 -26.06 -39.17
N TYR A 61 22.01 -26.12 -38.33
CA TYR A 61 21.94 -26.68 -36.97
C TYR A 61 21.62 -25.60 -35.93
N ILE A 62 21.48 -24.33 -36.34
CA ILE A 62 21.31 -23.19 -35.45
C ILE A 62 19.97 -22.51 -35.70
N HIS A 63 19.18 -22.37 -34.65
CA HIS A 63 18.00 -21.50 -34.63
C HIS A 63 18.40 -20.10 -34.19
N LEU A 64 18.26 -19.12 -35.08
CA LEU A 64 18.59 -17.73 -34.80
C LEU A 64 17.54 -17.11 -33.86
N LYS A 65 18.03 -16.34 -32.88
CA LYS A 65 17.19 -15.58 -31.96
C LYS A 65 17.58 -14.11 -31.98
N ASN A 66 16.60 -13.24 -31.75
CA ASN A 66 16.84 -11.80 -31.67
C ASN A 66 17.68 -11.47 -30.43
N ALA A 67 18.68 -10.62 -30.62
CA ALA A 67 19.53 -10.12 -29.54
C ALA A 67 19.94 -8.67 -29.78
N HIS A 68 20.04 -7.88 -28.70
CA HIS A 68 20.69 -6.58 -28.69
C HIS A 68 22.20 -6.75 -28.59
N VAL A 69 22.93 -5.92 -29.32
CA VAL A 69 24.40 -5.91 -29.31
C VAL A 69 24.89 -4.69 -28.53
N LYS A 70 25.61 -4.91 -27.43
CA LYS A 70 26.37 -3.88 -26.72
C LYS A 70 27.86 -3.95 -27.13
N ASN A 71 28.58 -2.82 -27.09
CA ASN A 71 30.01 -2.71 -27.39
C ASN A 71 30.41 -3.16 -28.81
N LYS A 72 29.81 -2.57 -29.85
CA LYS A 72 30.15 -2.88 -31.26
C LYS A 72 31.66 -2.73 -31.51
N GLY A 73 32.33 -3.80 -31.92
CA GLY A 73 33.80 -3.85 -32.09
C GLY A 73 34.39 -5.22 -31.71
N GLN A 74 35.64 -5.25 -31.24
CA GLN A 74 36.33 -6.50 -30.84
C GLN A 74 35.76 -7.17 -29.58
N PHE A 75 34.97 -6.45 -28.78
CA PHE A 75 34.39 -6.90 -27.51
C PHE A 75 32.85 -6.95 -27.55
N GLU A 76 32.31 -7.34 -28.70
CA GLU A 76 30.88 -7.40 -28.96
C GLU A 76 30.16 -8.35 -27.97
N THR A 77 29.19 -7.81 -27.22
CA THR A 77 28.37 -8.56 -26.26
C THR A 77 26.93 -8.67 -26.74
N VAL A 78 26.41 -9.89 -26.78
CA VAL A 78 25.10 -10.20 -27.36
C VAL A 78 24.11 -10.57 -26.26
N ILE A 79 23.03 -9.80 -26.14
CA ILE A 79 22.01 -9.90 -25.09
C ILE A 79 20.67 -10.28 -25.71
N PRO A 80 20.04 -11.42 -25.36
CA PRO A 80 18.74 -11.81 -25.92
C PRO A 80 17.65 -10.73 -25.70
N VAL A 81 16.74 -10.55 -26.67
CA VAL A 81 15.58 -9.62 -26.57
C VAL A 81 14.44 -10.19 -25.70
N GLU A 82 14.65 -11.36 -25.08
CA GLU A 82 13.67 -11.97 -24.18
C GLU A 82 13.44 -11.12 -22.92
N ASP A 83 12.27 -11.29 -22.30
CA ASP A 83 11.93 -10.64 -21.04
C ASP A 83 13.05 -10.87 -19.99
N SER A 84 13.43 -9.81 -19.28
CA SER A 84 14.52 -9.83 -18.28
C SER A 84 14.30 -10.93 -17.25
N VAL A 85 13.05 -11.15 -16.82
CA VAL A 85 12.69 -12.20 -15.85
C VAL A 85 12.96 -13.60 -16.44
N ILE A 86 12.69 -13.82 -17.72
CA ILE A 86 12.96 -15.13 -18.38
C ILE A 86 14.45 -15.38 -18.48
N THR A 87 15.23 -14.36 -18.85
CA THR A 87 16.69 -14.48 -18.92
C THR A 87 17.30 -14.76 -17.54
N GLU A 88 16.77 -14.11 -16.51
CA GLU A 88 17.15 -14.32 -15.13
C GLU A 88 16.84 -15.75 -14.67
N MET A 89 15.59 -16.21 -14.79
CA MET A 89 15.17 -17.58 -14.46
C MET A 89 16.09 -18.62 -15.07
N THR A 90 16.44 -18.43 -16.35
CA THR A 90 17.28 -19.37 -17.10
C THR A 90 18.70 -19.40 -16.52
N SER A 91 19.25 -18.24 -16.14
CA SER A 91 20.57 -18.17 -15.50
C SER A 91 20.57 -18.75 -14.08
N THR A 92 19.57 -18.40 -13.27
CA THR A 92 19.44 -18.85 -11.88
C THR A 92 19.22 -20.36 -11.80
N LEU A 93 18.38 -20.95 -12.66
CA LEU A 93 18.19 -22.40 -12.68
C LEU A 93 19.44 -23.17 -13.08
N ARG A 94 20.32 -22.60 -13.91
CA ARG A 94 21.61 -23.22 -14.26
C ARG A 94 22.55 -23.22 -13.06
N ASP A 95 22.64 -22.09 -12.35
CA ASP A 95 23.46 -21.94 -11.16
C ASP A 95 22.95 -22.85 -10.02
N TRP A 96 21.64 -22.82 -9.77
CA TRP A 96 20.99 -23.73 -8.81
C TRP A 96 21.16 -25.19 -9.20
N GLY A 97 21.11 -25.55 -10.49
CA GLY A 97 21.32 -26.92 -10.93
C GLY A 97 22.72 -27.47 -10.58
N ALA A 98 23.75 -26.61 -10.58
CA ALA A 98 25.08 -27.00 -10.11
C ALA A 98 25.11 -27.17 -8.58
N MET A 99 24.51 -26.23 -7.84
CA MET A 99 24.46 -26.28 -6.36
C MET A 99 23.59 -27.42 -5.85
N TRP A 100 22.47 -27.70 -6.51
CA TRP A 100 21.56 -28.80 -6.21
C TRP A 100 22.27 -30.16 -6.27
N LYS A 101 23.15 -30.36 -7.26
CA LYS A 101 24.02 -31.55 -7.33
C LYS A 101 25.00 -31.60 -6.14
N GLN A 102 25.51 -30.45 -5.70
CA GLN A 102 26.39 -30.39 -4.52
C GLN A 102 25.63 -30.68 -3.21
N LEU A 103 24.37 -30.23 -3.07
CA LEU A 103 23.53 -30.54 -1.90
C LEU A 103 23.33 -32.04 -1.74
N TYR A 104 23.14 -32.76 -2.85
CA TYR A 104 23.09 -34.22 -2.84
C TYR A 104 24.39 -34.84 -2.33
N VAL A 105 25.53 -34.37 -2.84
CA VAL A 105 26.86 -34.86 -2.41
C VAL A 105 27.15 -34.54 -0.93
N LYS A 106 26.69 -33.38 -0.44
CA LYS A 106 26.83 -32.95 0.96
C LYS A 106 25.79 -33.56 1.91
N ASN A 107 24.87 -34.39 1.39
CA ASN A 107 23.80 -35.05 2.15
C ASN A 107 22.80 -34.09 2.84
N GLU A 108 22.50 -32.93 2.21
CA GLU A 108 21.49 -31.97 2.68
C GLU A 108 20.11 -32.26 2.07
N GLY A 109 19.50 -33.39 2.46
CA GLY A 109 18.29 -33.93 1.83
C GLY A 109 17.06 -32.99 1.82
N ASP A 110 16.80 -32.28 2.92
CA ASP A 110 15.62 -31.41 3.04
C ASP A 110 15.68 -30.21 2.08
N LEU A 111 16.87 -29.59 1.95
CA LEU A 111 17.05 -28.47 1.03
C LEU A 111 17.09 -28.96 -0.43
N PHE A 112 17.69 -30.12 -0.68
CA PHE A 112 17.71 -30.76 -1.99
C PHE A 112 16.29 -30.99 -2.55
N HIS A 113 15.38 -31.55 -1.75
CA HIS A 113 14.00 -31.81 -2.20
C HIS A 113 13.18 -30.53 -2.35
N ARG A 114 13.28 -29.58 -1.41
CA ARG A 114 12.55 -28.31 -1.51
C ARG A 114 13.02 -27.49 -2.71
N LEU A 115 14.32 -27.42 -2.96
CA LEU A 115 14.87 -26.72 -4.12
C LEU A 115 14.42 -27.38 -5.43
N TRP A 116 14.37 -28.72 -5.49
CA TRP A 116 13.86 -29.44 -6.65
C TRP A 116 12.40 -29.07 -6.98
N HIS A 117 11.53 -29.01 -5.97
CA HIS A 117 10.14 -28.57 -6.16
C HIS A 117 10.05 -27.15 -6.72
N VAL A 118 10.81 -26.21 -6.14
CA VAL A 118 10.81 -24.81 -6.60
C VAL A 118 11.41 -24.68 -8.00
N MET A 119 12.45 -25.44 -8.33
CA MET A 119 13.03 -25.46 -9.69
C MET A 119 11.99 -25.91 -10.73
N ASN A 120 11.19 -26.94 -10.43
CA ASN A 120 10.12 -27.40 -11.33
C ASN A 120 8.98 -26.39 -11.44
N GLU A 121 8.57 -25.78 -10.32
CA GLU A 121 7.56 -24.71 -10.31
C GLU A 121 8.00 -23.53 -11.20
N ILE A 122 9.26 -23.08 -11.08
CA ILE A 122 9.83 -22.03 -11.92
C ILE A 122 9.85 -22.44 -13.39
N LEU A 123 10.18 -23.70 -13.70
CA LEU A 123 10.13 -24.22 -15.08
C LEU A 123 8.72 -24.19 -15.66
N ASP A 124 7.69 -24.52 -14.87
CA ASP A 124 6.29 -24.47 -15.29
C ASP A 124 5.81 -23.03 -15.49
N LEU A 125 6.15 -22.11 -14.57
CA LEU A 125 5.88 -20.68 -14.73
C LEU A 125 6.56 -20.11 -15.97
N ARG A 126 7.79 -20.53 -16.26
CA ARG A 126 8.52 -20.14 -17.49
C ARG A 126 7.75 -20.55 -18.74
N ARG A 127 7.17 -21.76 -18.75
CA ARG A 127 6.32 -22.21 -19.87
C ARG A 127 5.09 -21.31 -20.02
N GLN A 128 4.42 -20.96 -18.92
CA GLN A 128 3.25 -20.09 -18.95
C GLN A 128 3.55 -18.70 -19.51
N VAL A 129 4.67 -18.08 -19.11
CA VAL A 129 5.09 -16.76 -19.61
C VAL A 129 5.39 -16.82 -21.12
N LEU A 130 6.08 -17.88 -21.58
CA LEU A 130 6.46 -18.03 -22.98
C LEU A 130 5.30 -18.34 -23.93
N VAL A 131 4.18 -18.87 -23.43
CA VAL A 131 2.97 -19.16 -24.22
C VAL A 131 2.26 -17.86 -24.67
N GLY A 132 2.48 -16.73 -24.00
CA GLY A 132 2.07 -15.41 -24.48
C GLY A 132 0.56 -15.09 -24.46
N HIS A 133 -0.27 -15.94 -23.85
CA HIS A 133 -1.73 -15.73 -23.75
C HIS A 133 -2.20 -15.01 -22.48
N LEU A 134 -1.28 -14.41 -21.71
CA LEU A 134 -1.61 -13.73 -20.45
C LEU A 134 -1.94 -12.26 -20.68
N THR A 135 -2.98 -11.76 -20.00
CA THR A 135 -3.25 -10.32 -19.91
C THR A 135 -2.11 -9.62 -19.14
N HIS A 136 -1.99 -8.29 -19.30
CA HIS A 136 -0.94 -7.51 -18.63
C HIS A 136 -0.94 -7.72 -17.10
N ASP A 137 -2.12 -7.73 -16.47
CA ASP A 137 -2.23 -7.94 -15.03
C ASP A 137 -1.88 -9.38 -14.60
N ARG A 138 -2.31 -10.39 -15.37
CA ARG A 138 -1.90 -11.79 -15.10
C ARG A 138 -0.40 -11.99 -15.27
N MET A 139 0.19 -11.33 -16.26
CA MET A 139 1.64 -11.34 -16.47
C MET A 139 2.36 -10.72 -15.26
N ARG A 140 1.82 -9.64 -14.69
CA ARG A 140 2.35 -9.00 -13.48
C ARG A 140 2.35 -9.95 -12.28
N ASP A 141 1.24 -10.63 -12.01
CA ASP A 141 1.12 -11.56 -10.88
C ASP A 141 2.07 -12.77 -11.04
N VAL A 142 2.17 -13.31 -12.26
CA VAL A 142 3.09 -14.41 -12.56
C VAL A 142 4.55 -13.97 -12.38
N LYS A 143 4.93 -12.79 -12.85
CA LYS A 143 6.27 -12.22 -12.62
C LYS A 143 6.57 -11.99 -11.14
N GLN A 144 5.59 -11.53 -10.36
CA GLN A 144 5.72 -11.39 -8.91
C GLN A 144 5.99 -12.75 -8.25
N HIS A 145 5.24 -13.78 -8.64
CA HIS A 145 5.40 -15.13 -8.10
C HIS A 145 6.77 -15.74 -8.46
N ILE A 146 7.19 -15.59 -9.73
CA ILE A 146 8.52 -16.03 -10.19
C ILE A 146 9.63 -15.38 -9.38
N THR A 147 9.60 -14.06 -9.25
CA THR A 147 10.66 -13.30 -8.56
C THR A 147 10.70 -13.66 -7.07
N ALA A 148 9.56 -13.84 -6.41
CA ALA A 148 9.50 -14.32 -5.03
C ALA A 148 10.15 -15.70 -4.86
N ARG A 149 9.93 -16.64 -5.79
CA ARG A 149 10.55 -17.98 -5.76
C ARG A 149 12.05 -17.94 -6.04
N LEU A 150 12.49 -17.14 -7.02
CA LEU A 150 13.92 -16.94 -7.31
C LEU A 150 14.64 -16.36 -6.10
N ASP A 151 14.06 -15.35 -5.46
CA ASP A 151 14.67 -14.71 -4.30
C ASP A 151 14.73 -15.66 -3.09
N TRP A 152 13.67 -16.44 -2.86
CA TRP A 152 13.66 -17.48 -1.82
C TRP A 152 14.77 -18.52 -2.02
N GLY A 153 14.94 -19.05 -3.24
CA GLY A 153 15.96 -20.06 -3.48
C GLY A 153 17.39 -19.51 -3.39
N ASN A 154 17.61 -18.25 -3.79
CA ASN A 154 18.88 -17.57 -3.56
C ASN A 154 19.19 -17.43 -2.06
N GLU A 155 18.20 -17.05 -1.25
CA GLU A 155 18.34 -16.96 0.20
C GLU A 155 18.71 -18.32 0.83
N GLN A 156 18.00 -19.39 0.46
CA GLN A 156 18.28 -20.73 1.00
C GLN A 156 19.66 -21.27 0.60
N LEU A 157 20.15 -20.87 -0.58
CA LEU A 157 21.47 -21.27 -1.09
C LEU A 157 22.60 -20.34 -0.62
N GLY A 158 22.29 -19.28 0.15
CA GLY A 158 23.27 -18.29 0.60
C GLY A 158 23.89 -17.49 -0.56
N LEU A 159 23.13 -17.30 -1.64
CA LEU A 159 23.52 -16.52 -2.82
C LEU A 159 23.24 -15.02 -2.62
N ASP A 160 23.67 -14.22 -3.60
CA ASP A 160 23.52 -12.76 -3.56
C ASP A 160 22.05 -12.32 -3.56
N LEU A 161 21.75 -11.28 -2.80
CA LEU A 161 20.48 -10.58 -2.85
C LEU A 161 20.40 -9.76 -4.15
N VAL A 162 19.33 -9.95 -4.91
CA VAL A 162 19.10 -9.27 -6.19
C VAL A 162 18.24 -8.02 -5.97
N PRO A 163 18.75 -6.79 -6.19
CA PRO A 163 17.93 -5.58 -6.12
C PRO A 163 16.95 -5.54 -7.29
N ARG A 164 15.67 -5.30 -7.00
CA ARG A 164 14.59 -5.28 -8.00
C ARG A 164 13.83 -3.97 -7.98
N ARG A 165 13.48 -3.45 -9.16
CA ARG A 165 12.44 -2.44 -9.35
C ARG A 165 11.29 -3.13 -10.08
N GLU A 166 10.12 -3.16 -9.44
CA GLU A 166 9.01 -4.02 -9.83
C GLU A 166 9.42 -5.50 -9.85
N PHE A 167 9.75 -6.06 -11.01
CA PHE A 167 10.17 -7.46 -11.18
C PHE A 167 11.58 -7.61 -11.76
N SER A 168 12.09 -6.59 -12.43
CA SER A 168 13.38 -6.64 -13.12
C SER A 168 14.53 -6.42 -12.15
N MET A 169 15.62 -7.17 -12.35
CA MET A 169 16.91 -6.87 -11.74
C MET A 169 17.35 -5.47 -12.16
N VAL A 170 17.79 -4.68 -11.19
CA VAL A 170 18.22 -3.30 -11.43
C VAL A 170 19.70 -3.28 -11.82
N ASP A 171 20.03 -2.49 -12.84
CA ASP A 171 21.41 -2.13 -13.12
C ASP A 171 21.86 -1.00 -12.16
N PRO A 172 22.93 -1.20 -11.35
CA PRO A 172 23.48 -0.15 -10.49
C PRO A 172 23.96 1.12 -11.20
N GLU A 173 24.12 1.13 -12.52
CA GLU A 173 24.47 2.31 -13.32
C GLU A 173 23.26 3.16 -13.71
N GLU A 174 22.08 2.56 -13.76
CA GLU A 174 20.84 3.24 -14.13
C GLU A 174 20.09 3.83 -12.92
N ILE A 175 20.55 3.54 -11.70
CA ILE A 175 19.95 4.05 -10.46
C ILE A 175 20.97 4.72 -9.54
N SER A 176 20.49 5.59 -8.64
CA SER A 176 21.35 6.21 -7.63
C SER A 176 21.81 5.18 -6.59
N VAL A 177 22.98 5.40 -6.00
CA VAL A 177 23.50 4.54 -4.93
C VAL A 177 22.58 4.57 -3.69
N THR A 178 21.94 5.70 -3.44
CA THR A 178 20.94 5.88 -2.37
C THR A 178 19.67 5.05 -2.60
N GLU A 179 19.20 4.97 -3.84
CA GLU A 179 18.06 4.13 -4.20
C GLU A 179 18.43 2.64 -4.12
N LEU A 180 19.63 2.27 -4.59
CA LEU A 180 20.13 0.89 -4.49
C LEU A 180 20.17 0.43 -3.03
N TYR A 181 20.69 1.26 -2.14
CA TYR A 181 20.71 0.99 -0.70
C TYR A 181 19.29 0.76 -0.14
N ARG A 182 18.33 1.64 -0.46
CA ARG A 182 16.93 1.49 0.00
C ARG A 182 16.28 0.22 -0.52
N LEU A 183 16.52 -0.18 -1.78
CA LEU A 183 15.98 -1.42 -2.34
C LEU A 183 16.51 -2.65 -1.58
N MET A 184 17.81 -2.67 -1.28
CA MET A 184 18.46 -3.75 -0.54
C MET A 184 17.97 -3.80 0.92
N GLU A 185 17.88 -2.64 1.57
CA GLU A 185 17.41 -2.54 2.95
C GLU A 185 15.92 -2.93 3.09
N HIS A 186 15.06 -2.44 2.20
CA HIS A 186 13.62 -2.71 2.27
C HIS A 186 13.31 -4.20 2.12
N ARG A 187 14.07 -4.93 1.30
CA ARG A 187 13.97 -6.38 1.16
C ARG A 187 14.39 -7.11 2.43
N HIS A 188 15.42 -6.62 3.11
CA HIS A 188 15.86 -7.18 4.38
C HIS A 188 14.90 -6.82 5.55
N ARG A 189 14.19 -5.67 5.48
CA ARG A 189 13.16 -5.25 6.46
C ARG A 189 11.80 -5.92 6.26
N LYS A 190 11.47 -6.39 5.06
CA LYS A 190 10.16 -6.99 4.69
C LYS A 190 9.95 -8.41 5.26
N LYS A 191 10.19 -8.61 6.56
CA LYS A 191 9.71 -9.78 7.29
C LYS A 191 8.33 -9.61 7.92
N GLU A 192 7.63 -8.47 7.84
CA GLU A 192 6.25 -8.35 8.38
C GLU A 192 5.27 -7.44 7.63
N THR A 193 4.02 -7.93 7.59
CA THR A 193 2.71 -7.31 7.27
C THR A 193 2.36 -6.95 5.82
N PRO A 194 1.43 -7.70 5.17
CA PRO A 194 0.65 -7.20 4.05
C PRO A 194 -0.11 -5.94 4.47
N THR A 195 -0.24 -4.97 3.57
CA THR A 195 -1.16 -3.85 3.76
C THR A 195 -2.57 -4.44 3.95
N PRO A 196 -3.26 -4.23 5.08
CA PRO A 196 -4.55 -4.84 5.32
C PRO A 196 -5.54 -4.30 4.28
N ALA A 197 -6.19 -5.20 3.54
CA ALA A 197 -7.32 -4.83 2.69
C ALA A 197 -8.43 -4.26 3.59
N SER A 198 -8.89 -3.05 3.29
CA SER A 198 -9.92 -2.38 4.10
C SER A 198 -11.34 -2.90 3.86
N THR A 199 -11.57 -3.58 2.74
CA THR A 199 -12.88 -4.07 2.32
C THR A 199 -12.86 -5.56 2.00
N HIS A 200 -13.90 -6.25 2.48
CA HIS A 200 -14.09 -7.68 2.35
C HIS A 200 -15.48 -7.99 1.82
N HIS A 201 -15.61 -9.10 1.10
CA HIS A 201 -16.87 -9.57 0.53
C HIS A 201 -16.99 -11.07 0.70
N LEU A 202 -18.19 -11.55 1.04
CA LEU A 202 -18.43 -12.98 1.24
C LEU A 202 -19.36 -13.50 0.14
N PHE A 203 -18.82 -14.35 -0.74
CA PHE A 203 -19.59 -15.04 -1.75
C PHE A 203 -20.25 -16.29 -1.15
N VAL A 204 -21.54 -16.45 -1.38
CA VAL A 204 -22.35 -17.60 -0.96
C VAL A 204 -23.11 -18.14 -2.14
N HIS A 205 -22.95 -19.41 -2.45
CA HIS A 205 -23.71 -20.11 -3.48
C HIS A 205 -24.43 -21.33 -2.89
N MET A 206 -25.75 -21.32 -2.95
CA MET A 206 -26.60 -22.41 -2.50
C MET A 206 -26.76 -23.46 -3.59
N LYS A 207 -26.35 -24.71 -3.31
CA LYS A 207 -26.45 -25.82 -4.25
C LYS A 207 -27.75 -26.59 -4.10
N SER A 208 -27.98 -27.18 -2.93
CA SER A 208 -29.19 -27.97 -2.65
C SER A 208 -29.39 -28.19 -1.16
N LEU A 209 -30.62 -28.52 -0.77
CA LEU A 209 -30.94 -29.09 0.54
C LEU A 209 -31.13 -30.60 0.38
N MET A 210 -30.16 -31.38 0.85
CA MET A 210 -30.23 -32.84 0.82
C MET A 210 -31.18 -33.30 1.93
N SER A 211 -32.34 -33.88 1.61
CA SER A 211 -33.22 -34.52 2.60
C SER A 211 -34.18 -35.51 1.91
N ALA A 212 -34.36 -36.69 2.49
CA ALA A 212 -35.09 -37.79 1.85
C ALA A 212 -36.62 -37.55 1.74
N ASN A 213 -37.21 -36.67 2.56
CA ASN A 213 -38.66 -36.52 2.72
C ASN A 213 -39.14 -35.05 2.79
N LEU A 214 -38.78 -34.18 1.82
CA LEU A 214 -39.21 -32.76 1.85
C LEU A 214 -40.70 -32.55 1.53
N GLY A 215 -41.18 -33.02 0.36
CA GLY A 215 -42.61 -33.01 -0.03
C GLY A 215 -43.28 -31.64 -0.20
N GLU A 216 -42.69 -30.55 0.32
CA GLU A 216 -43.19 -29.17 0.35
C GLU A 216 -42.19 -28.21 -0.31
N GLU A 217 -42.65 -27.06 -0.81
CA GLU A 217 -41.75 -26.00 -1.28
C GLU A 217 -41.11 -25.30 -0.08
N LEU A 218 -39.88 -24.80 -0.23
CA LEU A 218 -39.15 -24.13 0.86
C LEU A 218 -38.65 -22.75 0.45
N GLU A 219 -38.55 -21.87 1.44
CA GLU A 219 -37.87 -20.58 1.37
C GLU A 219 -36.64 -20.62 2.27
N VAL A 220 -35.49 -20.22 1.75
CA VAL A 220 -34.22 -20.23 2.47
C VAL A 220 -33.66 -18.81 2.50
N PHE A 221 -33.35 -18.34 3.70
CA PHE A 221 -32.84 -17.00 3.94
C PHE A 221 -31.47 -17.05 4.60
N PHE A 222 -30.47 -16.45 3.95
CA PHE A 222 -29.10 -16.29 4.46
C PHE A 222 -28.90 -14.85 4.93
N HIS A 223 -28.21 -14.66 6.05
CA HIS A 223 -27.72 -13.35 6.48
C HIS A 223 -26.52 -13.51 7.40
N ILE A 224 -25.75 -12.43 7.56
CA ILE A 224 -24.62 -12.35 8.46
C ILE A 224 -25.12 -11.80 9.80
N TYR A 225 -24.70 -12.42 10.90
CA TYR A 225 -25.17 -12.14 12.25
C TYR A 225 -24.00 -11.91 13.20
N ASP A 226 -24.06 -10.83 13.98
CA ASP A 226 -23.10 -10.55 15.05
C ASP A 226 -23.60 -11.19 16.35
N GLY A 227 -22.90 -12.24 16.79
CA GLY A 227 -23.21 -12.96 18.02
C GLY A 227 -22.88 -12.19 19.31
N ARG A 228 -22.05 -11.14 19.25
CA ARG A 228 -21.72 -10.28 20.38
C ARG A 228 -22.81 -9.23 20.60
N GLU A 229 -23.22 -8.56 19.53
CA GLU A 229 -24.26 -7.52 19.58
C GLU A 229 -25.68 -8.10 19.51
N ASN A 230 -25.83 -9.41 19.22
CA ASN A 230 -27.10 -10.11 19.00
C ASN A 230 -28.00 -9.39 17.96
N ARG A 231 -27.42 -9.06 16.80
CA ARG A 231 -28.14 -8.39 15.72
C ARG A 231 -27.61 -8.81 14.34
N PRO A 232 -28.45 -8.76 13.29
CA PRO A 232 -27.99 -8.97 11.92
C PRO A 232 -27.03 -7.84 11.50
N LEU A 233 -25.98 -8.19 10.76
CA LEU A 233 -25.04 -7.26 10.13
C LEU A 233 -25.37 -7.00 8.66
N SER A 234 -26.09 -7.90 7.99
CA SER A 234 -26.43 -7.77 6.58
C SER A 234 -27.91 -7.97 6.30
N GLU A 235 -28.34 -7.48 5.13
CA GLU A 235 -29.64 -7.82 4.56
C GLU A 235 -29.78 -9.35 4.36
N ARG A 236 -31.01 -9.83 4.18
CA ARG A 236 -31.27 -11.24 3.91
C ARG A 236 -31.11 -11.54 2.43
N PHE A 237 -30.43 -12.61 2.07
CA PHE A 237 -30.47 -13.23 0.74
C PHE A 237 -31.52 -14.34 0.72
N PHE A 238 -32.40 -14.33 -0.27
CA PHE A 238 -33.59 -15.18 -0.37
C PHE A 238 -33.49 -16.13 -1.57
N VAL A 239 -33.62 -17.43 -1.31
CA VAL A 239 -33.68 -18.49 -2.33
C VAL A 239 -34.96 -19.33 -2.16
N LYS A 240 -35.66 -19.60 -3.27
CA LYS A 240 -36.81 -20.51 -3.32
C LYS A 240 -36.40 -21.90 -3.78
N LEU A 241 -36.75 -22.92 -3.01
CA LEU A 241 -36.55 -24.33 -3.35
C LEU A 241 -37.85 -25.03 -3.75
N ASN A 242 -37.73 -25.97 -4.68
CA ASN A 242 -38.80 -26.88 -5.04
C ASN A 242 -38.94 -28.03 -4.03
N LYS A 243 -39.93 -28.90 -4.24
CA LYS A 243 -40.23 -30.06 -3.37
C LYS A 243 -39.12 -31.11 -3.29
N SER A 244 -38.12 -31.04 -4.16
CA SER A 244 -36.93 -31.90 -4.17
C SER A 244 -35.72 -31.26 -3.49
N GLY A 245 -35.85 -30.06 -2.91
CA GLY A 245 -34.74 -29.37 -2.25
C GLY A 245 -33.75 -28.70 -3.21
N LEU A 246 -34.12 -28.55 -4.48
CA LEU A 246 -33.33 -27.87 -5.51
C LEU A 246 -33.87 -26.46 -5.77
N PRO A 247 -33.03 -25.47 -6.12
CA PRO A 247 -33.51 -24.13 -6.45
C PRO A 247 -34.54 -24.15 -7.59
N LYS A 248 -35.61 -23.35 -7.44
CA LYS A 248 -36.76 -23.34 -8.36
C LYS A 248 -36.42 -22.80 -9.76
N SER A 249 -35.36 -22.01 -9.89
CA SER A 249 -34.93 -21.39 -11.15
C SER A 249 -33.42 -21.59 -11.35
N PRO A 250 -32.96 -22.81 -11.69
CA PRO A 250 -31.53 -23.10 -11.79
C PRO A 250 -30.83 -22.40 -12.97
N GLU A 251 -31.60 -21.98 -13.97
CA GLU A 251 -31.12 -21.20 -15.11
C GLU A 251 -30.68 -19.77 -14.72
N LYS A 252 -31.11 -19.28 -13.54
CA LYS A 252 -30.87 -17.91 -13.06
C LYS A 252 -29.89 -17.93 -11.90
N THR A 253 -28.60 -17.88 -12.21
CA THR A 253 -27.51 -17.96 -11.24
C THR A 253 -27.66 -16.94 -10.10
N GLU A 254 -28.14 -15.73 -10.41
CA GLU A 254 -28.36 -14.64 -9.44
C GLU A 254 -29.39 -14.98 -8.35
N ARG A 255 -30.22 -16.01 -8.55
CA ARG A 255 -31.21 -16.50 -7.57
C ARG A 255 -30.68 -17.64 -6.70
N GLN A 256 -29.45 -18.07 -6.94
CA GLN A 256 -28.80 -19.17 -6.22
C GLN A 256 -27.55 -18.70 -5.48
N CYS A 257 -26.94 -17.61 -5.91
CA CYS A 257 -25.76 -17.04 -5.26
C CYS A 257 -25.88 -15.55 -4.96
N THR A 258 -25.17 -15.13 -3.92
CA THR A 258 -25.05 -13.74 -3.52
C THR A 258 -23.61 -13.40 -3.17
N LEU A 259 -23.27 -12.14 -3.36
CA LEU A 259 -22.11 -11.50 -2.75
C LEU A 259 -22.61 -10.61 -1.61
N PHE A 260 -22.21 -10.92 -0.37
CA PHE A 260 -22.34 -10.00 0.75
C PHE A 260 -21.24 -8.95 0.64
N VAL A 261 -21.63 -7.69 0.49
CA VAL A 261 -20.74 -6.56 0.24
C VAL A 261 -20.65 -5.62 1.43
N ASP A 262 -19.68 -4.71 1.39
CA ASP A 262 -19.47 -3.62 2.36
C ASP A 262 -19.06 -4.10 3.77
N LEU A 263 -18.38 -5.25 3.86
CA LEU A 263 -17.87 -5.77 5.13
C LEU A 263 -16.49 -5.17 5.44
N GLY A 264 -16.39 -4.47 6.57
CA GLY A 264 -15.10 -3.96 7.06
C GLY A 264 -14.31 -5.04 7.79
N SER A 265 -13.03 -4.81 8.06
CA SER A 265 -12.20 -5.79 8.81
C SER A 265 -12.73 -6.05 10.22
N SER A 266 -13.46 -5.10 10.82
CA SER A 266 -14.13 -5.27 12.11
C SER A 266 -15.35 -6.20 12.07
N ASP A 267 -15.88 -6.47 10.87
CA ASP A 267 -17.03 -7.35 10.64
C ASP A 267 -16.63 -8.82 10.40
N LEU A 268 -15.33 -9.13 10.32
CA LEU A 268 -14.80 -10.49 10.13
C LEU A 268 -14.21 -11.10 11.42
N ARG A 269 -14.87 -10.88 12.56
CA ARG A 269 -14.45 -11.40 13.87
C ARG A 269 -14.90 -12.85 14.08
N LYS A 270 -14.35 -13.50 15.12
CA LYS A 270 -14.73 -14.87 15.53
C LYS A 270 -16.20 -15.01 15.94
N ASP A 271 -16.83 -13.93 16.36
CA ASP A 271 -18.22 -13.92 16.83
C ASP A 271 -19.24 -13.62 15.72
N VAL A 272 -18.81 -13.65 14.45
CA VAL A 272 -19.68 -13.39 13.31
C VAL A 272 -20.02 -14.70 12.59
N TYR A 273 -21.30 -14.88 12.33
CA TYR A 273 -21.87 -16.12 11.83
C TYR A 273 -22.72 -15.89 10.58
N ILE A 274 -22.73 -16.86 9.67
CA ILE A 274 -23.78 -16.96 8.64
C ILE A 274 -24.94 -17.74 9.25
N VAL A 275 -26.11 -17.13 9.27
CA VAL A 275 -27.35 -17.74 9.76
C VAL A 275 -28.27 -18.03 8.58
N VAL A 276 -28.78 -19.27 8.54
CA VAL A 276 -29.68 -19.74 7.50
C VAL A 276 -31.02 -20.16 8.11
N HIS A 277 -32.09 -19.44 7.78
CA HIS A 277 -33.45 -19.80 8.16
C HIS A 277 -34.15 -20.51 7.00
N ILE A 278 -34.68 -21.70 7.25
CA ILE A 278 -35.44 -22.51 6.30
C ILE A 278 -36.90 -22.52 6.73
N ILE A 279 -37.78 -22.11 5.82
CA ILE A 279 -39.23 -21.96 6.01
C ILE A 279 -39.91 -22.88 5.01
N ARG A 280 -40.88 -23.67 5.46
CA ARG A 280 -41.70 -24.52 4.60
C ARG A 280 -42.99 -23.81 4.18
N ILE A 281 -43.41 -24.06 2.95
CA ILE A 281 -44.68 -23.58 2.38
C ILE A 281 -45.62 -24.79 2.30
N GLY A 282 -46.53 -24.90 3.25
CA GLY A 282 -47.30 -26.13 3.45
C GLY A 282 -48.59 -25.96 4.27
N ARG A 283 -49.09 -27.08 4.81
CA ARG A 283 -50.33 -27.11 5.59
C ARG A 283 -50.09 -26.67 7.06
N MET A 284 -51.17 -26.33 7.77
CA MET A 284 -51.12 -26.01 9.21
C MET A 284 -50.86 -27.23 10.11
N GLY A 285 -51.09 -28.46 9.66
CA GLY A 285 -50.81 -29.69 10.42
C GLY A 285 -49.59 -30.45 9.87
N ALA A 286 -48.76 -31.01 10.74
CA ALA A 286 -47.70 -31.95 10.35
C ALA A 286 -48.28 -33.37 10.22
N GLY A 287 -48.31 -33.94 9.00
CA GLY A 287 -48.77 -35.31 8.78
C GLY A 287 -48.80 -35.73 7.30
N GLU A 288 -48.42 -36.98 7.02
CA GLU A 288 -48.25 -37.58 5.69
C GLU A 288 -49.56 -37.93 4.96
N LYS A 289 -50.47 -36.98 4.74
CA LYS A 289 -51.63 -37.20 3.83
C LYS A 289 -51.40 -36.55 2.46
N LYS A 290 -51.21 -37.40 1.44
CA LYS A 290 -50.90 -37.11 0.02
C LYS A 290 -51.96 -36.32 -0.79
N ASN A 291 -52.90 -35.60 -0.17
CA ASN A 291 -53.87 -34.79 -0.94
C ASN A 291 -53.34 -33.37 -1.19
N LEU A 292 -53.70 -32.73 -2.31
CA LEU A 292 -53.39 -31.31 -2.55
C LEU A 292 -54.25 -30.43 -1.63
N CYS A 293 -53.63 -29.58 -0.80
CA CYS A 293 -54.34 -28.53 -0.05
C CYS A 293 -54.35 -27.26 -0.90
N SER A 294 -55.49 -26.57 -1.00
CA SER A 294 -55.63 -25.34 -1.79
C SER A 294 -55.04 -24.11 -1.09
N VAL A 295 -54.85 -24.16 0.23
CA VAL A 295 -54.30 -23.04 1.04
C VAL A 295 -52.96 -23.46 1.62
N GLN A 296 -51.92 -22.65 1.39
CA GLN A 296 -50.56 -22.86 1.88
C GLN A 296 -50.16 -21.75 2.86
N TYR A 297 -49.34 -22.10 3.86
CA TYR A 297 -48.87 -21.20 4.90
C TYR A 297 -47.34 -21.29 5.05
N ARG A 298 -46.70 -20.16 5.32
CA ARG A 298 -45.26 -20.09 5.65
C ARG A 298 -45.06 -20.51 7.10
N ARG A 299 -44.27 -21.57 7.34
CA ARG A 299 -44.03 -22.11 8.68
C ARG A 299 -42.55 -22.44 8.91
N PRO A 300 -42.08 -22.41 10.16
CA PRO A 300 -40.73 -22.89 10.50
C PRO A 300 -40.44 -24.30 9.98
N PHE A 301 -39.26 -24.51 9.39
CA PHE A 301 -38.73 -25.82 9.04
C PHE A 301 -37.44 -26.14 9.79
N GLY A 302 -36.43 -25.26 9.71
CA GLY A 302 -35.16 -25.44 10.42
C GLY A 302 -34.19 -24.29 10.27
N CYS A 303 -33.11 -24.31 11.06
CA CYS A 303 -32.06 -23.30 11.05
C CYS A 303 -30.68 -23.95 10.98
N ALA A 304 -29.75 -23.31 10.28
CA ALA A 304 -28.33 -23.67 10.25
C ALA A 304 -27.48 -22.45 10.56
N VAL A 305 -26.35 -22.66 11.23
CA VAL A 305 -25.40 -21.60 11.60
C VAL A 305 -23.98 -22.07 11.33
N VAL A 306 -23.15 -21.20 10.74
CA VAL A 306 -21.72 -21.44 10.54
C VAL A 306 -20.90 -20.21 10.93
N SER A 307 -19.80 -20.41 11.64
CA SER A 307 -18.86 -19.34 12.01
C SER A 307 -18.05 -18.90 10.79
N ILE A 308 -17.92 -17.59 10.57
CA ILE A 308 -17.06 -17.06 9.50
C ILE A 308 -15.59 -17.35 9.80
N ALA A 309 -15.18 -17.35 11.07
CA ALA A 309 -13.79 -17.66 11.43
C ALA A 309 -13.38 -19.10 11.11
N ASP A 310 -14.32 -20.04 11.18
CA ASP A 310 -14.04 -21.43 10.80
C ASP A 310 -13.74 -21.51 9.28
N LEU A 311 -14.39 -20.65 8.47
CA LEU A 311 -14.13 -20.53 7.04
C LEU A 311 -12.77 -19.88 6.73
N LEU A 312 -12.33 -18.93 7.55
CA LEU A 312 -11.02 -18.24 7.41
C LEU A 312 -9.81 -19.16 7.62
N THR A 313 -10.00 -20.30 8.31
CA THR A 313 -8.91 -21.26 8.61
C THR A 313 -8.83 -22.43 7.64
N ALA A 314 -9.82 -22.59 6.76
CA ALA A 314 -9.89 -23.67 5.79
C ALA A 314 -9.38 -23.19 4.42
N ASP A 315 -8.22 -23.70 3.99
CA ASP A 315 -7.54 -23.32 2.74
C ASP A 315 -8.22 -23.89 1.45
N SER A 316 -9.52 -24.24 1.52
CA SER A 316 -10.19 -25.06 0.50
C SER A 316 -11.43 -24.40 -0.11
N LYS A 317 -11.50 -24.38 -1.45
CA LYS A 317 -12.69 -24.03 -2.26
C LYS A 317 -13.81 -25.09 -2.21
N ASP A 318 -13.88 -25.86 -1.13
CA ASP A 318 -14.71 -27.06 -1.07
C ASP A 318 -16.16 -26.75 -0.68
N ASP A 319 -17.06 -27.66 -1.05
CA ASP A 319 -18.48 -27.58 -0.69
C ASP A 319 -18.67 -27.83 0.81
N HIS A 320 -19.34 -26.91 1.48
CA HIS A 320 -19.70 -27.03 2.89
C HIS A 320 -21.10 -27.63 3.04
N LEU A 321 -21.22 -28.66 3.87
CA LEU A 321 -22.51 -29.24 4.25
C LEU A 321 -22.92 -28.72 5.64
N LEU A 322 -23.87 -27.78 5.67
CA LEU A 322 -24.37 -27.20 6.91
C LEU A 322 -25.44 -28.09 7.55
N LYS A 323 -25.30 -28.33 8.86
CA LYS A 323 -26.26 -29.11 9.66
C LYS A 323 -27.52 -28.29 9.93
N VAL A 324 -28.68 -28.87 9.64
CA VAL A 324 -29.99 -28.23 9.83
C VAL A 324 -30.66 -28.73 11.12
N TYR A 325 -30.97 -27.80 12.02
CA TYR A 325 -31.64 -28.05 13.29
C TYR A 325 -33.12 -27.62 13.21
N ALA A 326 -34.03 -28.47 13.66
CA ALA A 326 -35.45 -28.16 13.71
C ALA A 326 -35.88 -27.75 15.13
N CYS A 327 -36.82 -26.82 15.24
CA CYS A 327 -37.44 -26.44 16.51
C CYS A 327 -38.36 -27.55 17.03
N ASN A 328 -38.28 -27.86 18.33
CA ASN A 328 -39.25 -28.72 19.00
C ASN A 328 -40.60 -28.02 19.20
N THR A 329 -40.56 -26.71 19.47
CA THR A 329 -41.73 -25.83 19.61
C THR A 329 -41.55 -24.60 18.73
N GLU A 330 -42.55 -24.27 17.91
CA GLU A 330 -42.48 -23.11 16.99
C GLU A 330 -42.42 -21.77 17.74
N SER A 331 -42.78 -21.73 19.02
CA SER A 331 -42.70 -20.52 19.87
C SER A 331 -41.28 -20.02 20.11
N GLU A 332 -40.27 -20.90 20.00
CA GLU A 332 -38.86 -20.55 20.19
C GLU A 332 -38.13 -20.20 18.88
N TRP A 333 -38.85 -20.18 17.75
CA TRP A 333 -38.26 -19.94 16.43
C TRP A 333 -37.43 -18.65 16.35
N TYR A 334 -37.90 -17.56 16.95
CA TYR A 334 -37.23 -16.26 16.90
C TYR A 334 -35.79 -16.26 17.46
N GLN A 335 -35.46 -17.22 18.35
CA GLN A 335 -34.17 -17.31 19.05
C GLN A 335 -33.37 -18.58 18.71
N ILE A 336 -33.78 -19.35 17.70
CA ILE A 336 -33.10 -20.61 17.36
C ILE A 336 -31.63 -20.39 17.02
N HIS A 337 -31.32 -19.41 16.18
CA HIS A 337 -29.96 -19.13 15.73
C HIS A 337 -29.05 -18.69 16.88
N GLU A 338 -29.52 -17.83 17.79
CA GLU A 338 -28.77 -17.45 18.99
C GLU A 338 -28.44 -18.65 19.88
N ASN A 339 -29.41 -19.55 20.07
CA ASN A 339 -29.20 -20.73 20.89
C ASN A 339 -28.21 -21.73 20.26
N LEU A 340 -28.22 -21.84 18.92
CA LEU A 340 -27.24 -22.63 18.18
C LEU A 340 -25.83 -22.02 18.29
N ILE A 341 -25.71 -20.69 18.18
CA ILE A 341 -24.44 -19.96 18.38
C ILE A 341 -23.89 -20.21 19.81
N LYS A 342 -24.76 -20.12 20.82
CA LYS A 342 -24.41 -20.36 22.24
C LYS A 342 -24.23 -21.86 22.58
N LYS A 343 -24.25 -22.76 21.58
CA LYS A 343 -24.10 -24.23 21.70
C LYS A 343 -25.10 -24.89 22.66
N ALA A 344 -26.30 -24.33 22.82
CA ALA A 344 -27.38 -24.90 23.62
C ALA A 344 -28.16 -26.00 22.87
N ASN A 345 -27.44 -26.96 22.27
CA ASN A 345 -27.97 -27.91 21.27
C ASN A 345 -28.90 -28.98 21.85
N SER A 346 -28.94 -29.17 23.17
CA SER A 346 -29.80 -30.17 23.82
C SER A 346 -31.30 -29.91 23.65
N ARG A 347 -31.70 -28.69 23.25
CA ARG A 347 -33.09 -28.28 23.05
C ARG A 347 -33.61 -28.41 21.61
N TYR A 348 -32.74 -28.78 20.66
CA TYR A 348 -33.08 -28.82 19.24
C TYR A 348 -32.76 -30.18 18.63
N ASN A 349 -33.66 -30.68 17.79
CA ASN A 349 -33.44 -31.95 17.09
C ASN A 349 -32.66 -31.71 15.80
N LEU A 350 -31.61 -32.49 15.59
CA LEU A 350 -30.96 -32.57 14.28
C LEU A 350 -31.95 -33.23 13.30
N SER A 351 -32.11 -32.66 12.10
CA SER A 351 -33.07 -33.15 11.12
C SER A 351 -32.65 -34.49 10.48
N GLY A 352 -32.48 -35.58 11.24
CA GLY A 352 -32.01 -36.88 10.72
C GLY A 352 -30.55 -36.88 10.25
N SER A 353 -29.93 -38.06 10.15
CA SER A 353 -28.48 -38.20 9.87
C SER A 353 -28.06 -37.76 8.46
N ASN A 354 -29.00 -37.64 7.52
CA ASN A 354 -28.73 -37.34 6.11
C ASN A 354 -29.29 -35.97 5.64
N THR A 355 -29.81 -35.12 6.54
CA THR A 355 -30.28 -33.78 6.13
C THR A 355 -29.20 -32.73 6.30
N GLY A 356 -28.80 -32.10 5.20
CA GLY A 356 -27.80 -31.04 5.20
C GLY A 356 -27.98 -30.06 4.05
N LEU A 357 -27.62 -28.81 4.29
CA LEU A 357 -27.67 -27.75 3.29
C LEU A 357 -26.28 -27.60 2.65
N ALA A 358 -26.19 -27.91 1.36
CA ALA A 358 -24.95 -27.79 0.60
C ALA A 358 -24.75 -26.36 0.08
N VAL A 359 -23.65 -25.72 0.48
CA VAL A 359 -23.28 -24.36 0.10
C VAL A 359 -21.80 -24.28 -0.30
N ALA A 360 -21.47 -23.42 -1.26
CA ALA A 360 -20.10 -22.99 -1.52
C ALA A 360 -19.89 -21.59 -0.94
N LEU A 361 -18.80 -21.40 -0.20
CA LEU A 361 -18.48 -20.16 0.50
C LEU A 361 -17.08 -19.72 0.06
N GLN A 362 -16.92 -18.44 -0.26
CA GLN A 362 -15.62 -17.88 -0.63
C GLN A 362 -15.49 -16.44 -0.12
N LEU A 363 -14.42 -16.15 0.59
CA LEU A 363 -14.09 -14.77 0.98
C LEU A 363 -13.27 -14.10 -0.13
N LEU A 364 -13.66 -12.89 -0.49
CA LEU A 364 -13.03 -12.04 -1.51
C LEU A 364 -12.57 -10.73 -0.87
N HIS A 365 -11.48 -10.16 -1.38
CA HIS A 365 -10.86 -8.94 -0.84
C HIS A 365 -10.74 -7.88 -1.94
N GLY A 366 -10.91 -6.60 -1.57
CA GLY A 366 -10.73 -5.47 -2.49
C GLY A 366 -12.02 -4.75 -2.86
N ASP A 367 -11.92 -3.75 -3.72
CA ASP A 367 -13.07 -2.98 -4.23
C ASP A 367 -13.99 -3.85 -5.10
N ILE A 368 -15.30 -3.61 -5.08
CA ILE A 368 -16.27 -4.31 -5.94
C ILE A 368 -15.95 -4.12 -7.43
N GLU A 369 -15.44 -2.96 -7.85
CA GLU A 369 -15.02 -2.72 -9.23
C GLU A 369 -13.73 -3.46 -9.59
N GLN A 370 -12.86 -3.70 -8.61
CA GLN A 370 -11.70 -4.58 -8.78
C GLN A 370 -12.16 -6.04 -8.87
N LEU A 371 -13.06 -6.49 -7.99
CA LEU A 371 -13.62 -7.85 -8.03
C LEU A 371 -14.39 -8.13 -9.32
N ARG A 372 -15.12 -7.14 -9.85
CA ARG A 372 -15.77 -7.24 -11.17
C ARG A 372 -14.78 -7.53 -12.29
N ARG A 373 -13.57 -6.98 -12.21
CA ARG A 373 -12.48 -7.22 -13.17
C ARG A 373 -11.80 -8.57 -12.94
N GLU A 374 -11.47 -8.90 -11.69
CA GLU A 374 -10.76 -10.14 -11.33
C GLU A 374 -11.63 -11.40 -11.47
N TYR A 375 -12.91 -11.29 -11.14
CA TYR A 375 -13.91 -12.36 -11.13
C TYR A 375 -15.02 -12.10 -12.16
N MET A 376 -14.65 -11.62 -13.36
CA MET A 376 -15.60 -11.26 -14.42
C MET A 376 -16.67 -12.33 -14.68
N VAL A 377 -16.30 -13.61 -14.68
CA VAL A 377 -17.23 -14.73 -14.89
C VAL A 377 -18.36 -14.76 -13.85
N LEU A 378 -18.07 -14.41 -12.60
CA LEU A 378 -19.04 -14.39 -11.50
C LEU A 378 -20.09 -13.30 -11.70
N PHE A 379 -19.68 -12.11 -12.13
CA PHE A 379 -20.59 -10.99 -12.39
C PHE A 379 -21.34 -11.11 -13.72
N THR A 380 -20.71 -11.69 -14.76
CA THR A 380 -21.33 -11.85 -16.08
C THR A 380 -22.46 -12.90 -16.07
N ARG A 381 -22.36 -13.92 -15.21
CA ARG A 381 -23.39 -14.97 -15.05
C ARG A 381 -24.58 -14.55 -14.17
N GLY A 382 -24.52 -13.36 -13.57
CA GLY A 382 -25.49 -12.85 -12.62
C GLY A 382 -25.18 -13.30 -11.19
N VAL A 383 -24.96 -12.32 -10.29
CA VAL A 383 -24.82 -12.53 -8.84
C VAL A 383 -25.73 -11.53 -8.12
N SER A 384 -26.46 -11.98 -7.10
CA SER A 384 -27.23 -11.06 -6.26
C SER A 384 -26.28 -10.28 -5.35
N ILE A 385 -26.54 -8.99 -5.13
CA ILE A 385 -25.80 -8.16 -4.18
C ILE A 385 -26.63 -8.03 -2.90
N THR A 386 -26.07 -8.47 -1.77
CA THR A 386 -26.69 -8.34 -0.46
C THR A 386 -25.83 -7.40 0.39
N ARG A 387 -26.37 -6.24 0.75
CA ARG A 387 -25.58 -5.19 1.42
C ARG A 387 -25.52 -5.39 2.93
N LYS A 388 -24.53 -4.76 3.55
CA LYS A 388 -24.49 -4.52 5.00
C LYS A 388 -25.72 -3.69 5.44
N LEU A 389 -26.24 -3.98 6.63
CA LEU A 389 -27.24 -3.14 7.30
C LEU A 389 -26.55 -1.90 7.84
N GLY A 390 -27.05 -0.73 7.44
CA GLY A 390 -26.31 0.52 7.62
C GLY A 390 -25.30 0.75 6.50
N PHE A 391 -24.44 1.76 6.66
CA PHE A 391 -23.49 2.14 5.63
C PHE A 391 -22.21 1.30 5.66
N SER A 392 -21.56 1.22 4.51
CA SER A 392 -20.14 0.92 4.39
C SER A 392 -19.32 1.90 5.24
N ASP A 393 -18.09 1.52 5.55
CA ASP A 393 -17.17 2.41 6.30
C ASP A 393 -16.86 3.72 5.53
N VAL A 394 -17.14 3.75 4.23
CA VAL A 394 -17.00 4.91 3.33
C VAL A 394 -18.22 5.04 2.44
N ILE A 395 -18.80 6.24 2.35
CA ILE A 395 -19.90 6.58 1.43
C ILE A 395 -19.33 7.52 0.37
N MET A 396 -19.32 7.11 -0.89
CA MET A 396 -18.76 7.94 -1.97
C MET A 396 -19.74 9.04 -2.39
N PRO A 397 -19.27 10.22 -2.83
CA PRO A 397 -20.16 11.27 -3.31
C PRO A 397 -21.01 10.75 -4.49
N GLY A 398 -22.29 11.11 -4.51
CA GLY A 398 -23.26 10.61 -5.50
C GLY A 398 -23.90 9.25 -5.19
N GLU A 399 -23.45 8.49 -4.19
CA GLU A 399 -24.13 7.26 -3.77
C GLU A 399 -25.44 7.57 -3.06
N MET A 400 -26.56 7.14 -3.67
CA MET A 400 -27.89 7.29 -3.09
C MET A 400 -28.35 5.96 -2.47
N ARG A 401 -28.67 5.99 -1.18
CA ARG A 401 -29.34 4.89 -0.48
C ARG A 401 -30.55 5.43 0.28
N ASN A 402 -31.69 4.75 0.17
CA ASN A 402 -32.89 5.06 0.93
C ASN A 402 -33.68 3.78 1.21
N ASP A 403 -33.15 2.95 2.11
CA ASP A 403 -33.75 1.68 2.48
C ASP A 403 -34.35 1.77 3.89
N LEU A 404 -35.66 1.53 4.01
CA LEU A 404 -36.32 1.37 5.30
C LEU A 404 -36.48 -0.11 5.62
N TYR A 405 -35.94 -0.55 6.75
CA TYR A 405 -36.11 -1.90 7.25
C TYR A 405 -37.19 -1.93 8.33
N VAL A 406 -38.12 -2.87 8.21
CA VAL A 406 -39.17 -3.11 9.20
C VAL A 406 -39.09 -4.56 9.64
N THR A 407 -38.85 -4.79 10.93
CA THR A 407 -38.88 -6.11 11.55
C THR A 407 -40.21 -6.31 12.26
N LEU A 408 -40.92 -7.39 11.91
CA LEU A 408 -42.11 -7.85 12.63
C LEU A 408 -41.63 -8.57 13.90
N GLU A 409 -41.73 -7.93 15.06
CA GLU A 409 -41.15 -8.45 16.32
C GLU A 409 -42.09 -9.46 16.97
N LYS A 410 -43.18 -8.96 17.56
CA LYS A 410 -44.13 -9.76 18.33
C LYS A 410 -45.54 -9.18 18.26
N GLY A 411 -46.54 -10.01 18.53
CA GLY A 411 -47.92 -9.59 18.70
C GLY A 411 -48.53 -10.20 19.94
N GLU A 412 -49.56 -9.57 20.51
CA GLU A 412 -50.35 -10.08 21.63
C GLU A 412 -51.83 -10.06 21.21
N PHE A 413 -52.46 -11.24 21.15
CA PHE A 413 -53.81 -11.43 20.63
C PHE A 413 -54.72 -12.15 21.63
N GLU A 414 -55.99 -11.79 21.63
CA GLU A 414 -57.01 -12.45 22.43
C GLU A 414 -57.49 -13.75 21.76
N LYS A 415 -57.87 -14.75 22.59
CA LYS A 415 -58.46 -16.01 22.10
C LYS A 415 -59.80 -15.81 21.38
N GLY A 416 -60.44 -14.66 21.53
CA GLY A 416 -61.70 -14.31 20.86
C GLY A 416 -62.80 -15.35 21.05
N GLY A 417 -63.00 -15.81 22.30
CA GLY A 417 -64.05 -16.77 22.67
C GLY A 417 -63.75 -18.25 22.33
N LYS A 418 -62.59 -18.59 21.75
CA LYS A 418 -62.19 -19.98 21.44
C LYS A 418 -61.35 -20.61 22.56
N SER A 419 -61.35 -21.94 22.65
CA SER A 419 -60.52 -22.71 23.61
C SER A 419 -59.01 -22.68 23.27
N VAL A 420 -58.69 -22.63 21.97
CA VAL A 420 -57.31 -22.61 21.44
C VAL A 420 -56.92 -21.23 20.92
N ALA A 421 -55.62 -20.95 20.94
CA ALA A 421 -55.04 -19.70 20.45
C ALA A 421 -55.22 -19.52 18.92
N ARG A 422 -55.24 -18.26 18.46
CA ARG A 422 -55.35 -17.94 17.03
C ARG A 422 -54.05 -18.27 16.31
N ASN A 423 -54.15 -18.81 15.10
CA ASN A 423 -53.04 -18.83 14.15
C ASN A 423 -53.10 -17.51 13.39
N VAL A 424 -52.11 -16.64 13.54
CA VAL A 424 -52.12 -15.28 12.98
C VAL A 424 -51.10 -15.17 11.86
N GLU A 425 -51.56 -14.64 10.72
CA GLU A 425 -50.72 -14.19 9.61
C GLU A 425 -50.85 -12.67 9.49
N ILE A 426 -49.73 -11.99 9.28
CA ILE A 426 -49.68 -10.55 8.97
C ILE A 426 -49.46 -10.39 7.48
N THR A 427 -50.31 -9.60 6.83
CA THR A 427 -50.03 -9.08 5.49
C THR A 427 -49.55 -7.63 5.59
N VAL A 428 -48.42 -7.32 4.98
CA VAL A 428 -47.78 -6.00 5.00
C VAL A 428 -47.93 -5.33 3.64
N TYR A 429 -48.44 -4.10 3.63
CA TYR A 429 -48.57 -3.25 2.45
C TYR A 429 -47.84 -1.92 2.67
N VAL A 430 -47.23 -1.39 1.62
CA VAL A 430 -46.77 0.00 1.57
C VAL A 430 -47.74 0.78 0.69
N LEU A 431 -48.26 1.88 1.22
CA LEU A 431 -49.24 2.70 0.51
C LEU A 431 -48.77 4.15 0.40
N ASP A 432 -49.18 4.80 -0.69
CA ASP A 432 -48.96 6.23 -0.91
C ASP A 432 -49.98 7.12 -0.16
N ILE A 433 -49.87 8.43 -0.39
CA ILE A 433 -50.75 9.45 0.20
C ILE A 433 -52.24 9.26 -0.16
N ASP A 434 -52.53 8.66 -1.32
CA ASP A 434 -53.89 8.39 -1.79
C ASP A 434 -54.41 7.02 -1.32
N GLY A 435 -53.58 6.24 -0.61
CA GLY A 435 -53.92 4.91 -0.14
C GLY A 435 -53.82 3.82 -1.21
N GLN A 436 -53.07 4.05 -2.30
CA GLN A 436 -52.77 3.04 -3.31
C GLN A 436 -51.51 2.26 -2.95
N ILE A 437 -51.47 0.97 -3.32
CA ILE A 437 -50.32 0.10 -3.02
C ILE A 437 -49.14 0.48 -3.91
N LEU A 438 -47.98 0.74 -3.29
CA LEU A 438 -46.71 0.92 -3.99
C LEU A 438 -46.19 -0.43 -4.49
N LYS A 439 -46.46 -0.71 -5.76
CA LYS A 439 -46.14 -2.01 -6.39
C LYS A 439 -44.65 -2.32 -6.34
N SER A 440 -44.29 -3.56 -6.05
CA SER A 440 -42.90 -4.05 -5.96
C SER A 440 -41.99 -3.39 -4.90
N HIS A 441 -42.54 -2.63 -3.94
CA HIS A 441 -41.76 -1.94 -2.89
C HIS A 441 -41.67 -2.73 -1.57
N VAL A 442 -42.00 -4.03 -1.58
CA VAL A 442 -41.86 -4.90 -0.42
C VAL A 442 -40.91 -6.05 -0.75
N ALA A 443 -39.69 -6.02 -0.22
CA ALA A 443 -38.65 -7.01 -0.49
C ALA A 443 -38.37 -7.90 0.74
N ALA A 444 -38.53 -9.21 0.59
CA ALA A 444 -38.22 -10.22 1.61
C ALA A 444 -36.70 -10.45 1.80
N GLY A 445 -35.91 -10.09 0.79
CA GLY A 445 -34.46 -10.27 0.73
C GLY A 445 -33.94 -10.04 -0.69
N ALA A 446 -32.63 -9.98 -0.84
CA ALA A 446 -31.96 -9.96 -2.13
C ALA A 446 -32.11 -11.33 -2.84
N GLY A 447 -32.01 -11.38 -4.17
CA GLY A 447 -32.14 -12.62 -4.96
C GLY A 447 -33.52 -12.88 -5.55
N GLU A 448 -34.58 -12.26 -5.00
CA GLU A 448 -35.93 -12.26 -5.58
C GLU A 448 -36.42 -10.81 -5.77
N PRO A 449 -37.24 -10.53 -6.79
CA PRO A 449 -37.79 -9.19 -7.01
C PRO A 449 -38.74 -8.79 -5.88
N GLY A 450 -38.92 -7.49 -5.69
CA GLY A 450 -39.90 -6.94 -4.76
C GLY A 450 -41.34 -7.34 -5.12
N ALA A 451 -42.19 -7.43 -4.11
CA ALA A 451 -43.60 -7.78 -4.22
C ALA A 451 -44.49 -6.59 -3.79
N ASP A 452 -45.79 -6.70 -4.09
CA ASP A 452 -46.82 -5.73 -3.69
C ASP A 452 -47.23 -5.89 -2.22
N GLU A 453 -47.02 -7.09 -1.67
CA GLU A 453 -47.38 -7.45 -0.31
C GLU A 453 -46.43 -8.51 0.26
N TYR A 454 -46.29 -8.54 1.59
CA TYR A 454 -45.53 -9.58 2.30
C TYR A 454 -46.42 -10.30 3.31
N HIS A 455 -46.28 -11.63 3.39
CA HIS A 455 -47.04 -12.47 4.32
C HIS A 455 -46.10 -13.04 5.38
N SER A 456 -46.38 -12.86 6.67
CA SER A 456 -45.55 -13.41 7.76
C SER A 456 -45.65 -14.95 7.89
N LEU A 457 -44.77 -15.51 8.71
CA LEU A 457 -44.90 -16.86 9.27
C LEU A 457 -46.18 -16.98 10.10
N VAL A 458 -46.73 -18.19 10.13
CA VAL A 458 -47.87 -18.56 10.96
C VAL A 458 -47.41 -19.57 12.02
N LEU A 459 -47.34 -19.14 13.27
CA LEU A 459 -46.98 -20.00 14.40
C LEU A 459 -48.22 -20.74 14.92
N TYR A 460 -48.13 -22.06 15.04
CA TYR A 460 -49.27 -22.90 15.40
C TYR A 460 -49.77 -22.63 16.83
N HIS A 461 -51.05 -22.26 16.95
CA HIS A 461 -51.75 -21.97 18.21
C HIS A 461 -50.95 -21.11 19.20
N ASN A 462 -50.47 -19.96 18.73
CA ASN A 462 -49.73 -19.00 19.55
C ASN A 462 -50.42 -17.63 19.58
N ASN A 463 -50.89 -17.22 20.76
CA ASN A 463 -51.51 -15.90 20.98
C ASN A 463 -50.50 -14.78 21.20
N SER A 464 -49.24 -15.11 21.47
CA SER A 464 -48.16 -14.16 21.62
C SER A 464 -47.03 -14.49 20.63
N PRO A 465 -47.30 -14.51 19.31
CA PRO A 465 -46.32 -14.90 18.32
C PRO A 465 -45.14 -13.92 18.31
N ARG A 466 -43.93 -14.47 18.14
CA ARG A 466 -42.70 -13.70 17.90
C ARG A 466 -42.17 -14.13 16.53
N TRP A 467 -42.21 -13.24 15.55
CA TRP A 467 -41.84 -13.56 14.17
C TRP A 467 -40.35 -13.34 13.93
N ALA A 468 -39.80 -12.21 14.40
CA ALA A 468 -38.45 -11.75 14.09
C ALA A 468 -38.17 -11.75 12.57
N GLU A 469 -39.16 -11.31 11.78
CA GLU A 469 -39.06 -11.25 10.32
C GLU A 469 -38.76 -9.83 9.85
N GLN A 470 -37.53 -9.61 9.37
CA GLN A 470 -37.11 -8.37 8.75
C GLN A 470 -37.54 -8.30 7.27
N ILE A 471 -38.10 -7.15 6.89
CA ILE A 471 -38.55 -6.82 5.54
C ILE A 471 -37.86 -5.52 5.11
N LYS A 472 -37.43 -5.43 3.86
CA LYS A 472 -36.87 -4.20 3.27
C LYS A 472 -37.93 -3.49 2.44
N LEU A 473 -38.08 -2.18 2.67
CA LEU A 473 -38.98 -1.28 1.96
C LEU A 473 -38.14 -0.22 1.21
N PRO A 474 -37.74 -0.49 -0.06
CA PRO A 474 -36.89 0.42 -0.84
C PRO A 474 -37.73 1.56 -1.46
N ILE A 475 -38.29 2.44 -0.63
CA ILE A 475 -39.22 3.51 -1.05
C ILE A 475 -38.42 4.69 -1.61
N PRO A 476 -38.75 5.22 -2.81
CA PRO A 476 -38.13 6.44 -3.34
C PRO A 476 -38.30 7.65 -2.41
N VAL A 477 -37.29 8.51 -2.34
CA VAL A 477 -37.24 9.65 -1.40
C VAL A 477 -38.40 10.62 -1.62
N ASP A 478 -38.75 10.87 -2.88
CA ASP A 478 -39.85 11.73 -3.32
C ASP A 478 -41.23 11.19 -2.92
N MET A 479 -41.38 9.86 -2.86
CA MET A 479 -42.63 9.19 -2.45
C MET A 479 -42.73 8.97 -0.94
N PHE A 480 -41.66 9.21 -0.18
CA PHE A 480 -41.63 8.93 1.27
C PHE A 480 -42.61 9.82 2.05
N ARG A 481 -42.80 11.07 1.60
CA ARG A 481 -43.75 12.01 2.19
C ARG A 481 -45.19 11.57 1.94
N GLY A 482 -45.96 11.37 3.01
CA GLY A 482 -47.37 10.98 2.94
C GLY A 482 -47.60 9.48 2.81
N SER A 483 -46.56 8.68 2.56
CA SER A 483 -46.65 7.22 2.56
C SER A 483 -46.74 6.63 3.97
N HIS A 484 -47.38 5.46 4.08
CA HIS A 484 -47.52 4.70 5.32
C HIS A 484 -47.46 3.19 5.07
N VAL A 485 -47.09 2.44 6.11
CA VAL A 485 -47.12 0.97 6.09
C VAL A 485 -48.39 0.50 6.79
N ARG A 486 -49.13 -0.43 6.18
CA ARG A 486 -50.33 -1.05 6.75
C ARG A 486 -50.09 -2.53 7.01
N PHE A 487 -50.50 -2.98 8.19
CA PHE A 487 -50.43 -4.36 8.65
C PHE A 487 -51.83 -4.92 8.82
N GLU A 488 -52.15 -6.02 8.16
CA GLU A 488 -53.46 -6.66 8.23
C GLU A 488 -53.36 -8.03 8.90
N PHE A 489 -54.15 -8.27 9.94
CA PHE A 489 -54.09 -9.49 10.74
C PHE A 489 -55.20 -10.46 10.33
N ARG A 490 -54.79 -11.63 9.80
CA ARG A 490 -55.68 -12.69 9.34
C ARG A 490 -55.56 -13.93 10.21
N HIS A 491 -56.70 -14.57 10.49
CA HIS A 491 -56.73 -15.85 11.18
C HIS A 491 -56.67 -17.01 10.17
N CYS A 492 -55.69 -17.89 10.36
CA CYS A 492 -55.47 -19.08 9.53
C CYS A 492 -56.13 -20.32 10.13
N SER A 493 -57.12 -20.88 9.42
CA SER A 493 -57.82 -22.09 9.85
C SER A 493 -56.94 -23.33 9.77
N THR A 494 -57.16 -24.30 10.67
CA THR A 494 -56.53 -25.63 10.58
C THR A 494 -57.27 -26.59 9.64
N LYS A 495 -58.43 -26.18 9.10
CA LYS A 495 -59.23 -26.97 8.14
C LYS A 495 -58.70 -26.79 6.72
N ASP A 496 -58.56 -27.88 5.97
CA ASP A 496 -58.02 -27.95 4.60
C ASP A 496 -58.72 -27.03 3.55
N LYS A 497 -59.95 -26.56 3.81
CA LYS A 497 -60.71 -25.62 2.96
C LYS A 497 -61.04 -24.28 3.64
N GLY A 498 -60.36 -23.93 4.74
CA GLY A 498 -60.67 -22.71 5.47
C GLY A 498 -60.09 -21.46 4.81
N GLU A 499 -60.92 -20.44 4.61
CA GLU A 499 -60.47 -19.11 4.17
C GLU A 499 -59.71 -18.37 5.29
N LYS A 500 -58.78 -17.49 4.88
CA LYS A 500 -58.08 -16.57 5.79
C LYS A 500 -59.04 -15.44 6.18
N LYS A 501 -59.41 -15.34 7.45
CA LYS A 501 -60.37 -14.31 7.92
C LYS A 501 -59.64 -13.10 8.52
N LEU A 502 -59.79 -11.92 7.92
CA LEU A 502 -59.32 -10.65 8.48
C LEU A 502 -60.07 -10.35 9.78
N PHE A 503 -59.36 -9.93 10.83
CA PHE A 503 -59.98 -9.57 12.11
C PHE A 503 -59.49 -8.23 12.68
N GLY A 504 -58.37 -7.70 12.18
CA GLY A 504 -57.87 -6.40 12.60
C GLY A 504 -56.78 -5.88 11.67
N TYR A 505 -56.39 -4.63 11.88
CA TYR A 505 -55.31 -3.97 11.15
C TYR A 505 -54.55 -2.99 12.04
N SER A 506 -53.36 -2.60 11.60
CA SER A 506 -52.55 -1.53 12.18
C SER A 506 -51.84 -0.77 11.07
N PHE A 507 -51.29 0.40 11.35
CA PHE A 507 -50.55 1.19 10.36
C PHE A 507 -49.50 2.07 11.03
N VAL A 508 -48.56 2.60 10.25
CA VAL A 508 -47.57 3.59 10.71
C VAL A 508 -47.22 4.57 9.58
N PRO A 509 -47.41 5.89 9.77
CA PRO A 509 -46.92 6.91 8.83
C PRO A 509 -45.39 6.95 8.79
N LEU A 510 -44.81 7.14 7.61
CA LEU A 510 -43.35 7.13 7.44
C LEU A 510 -42.68 8.46 7.75
N MET A 511 -43.41 9.58 7.65
CA MET A 511 -42.88 10.92 7.89
C MET A 511 -43.90 11.80 8.63
N GLN A 512 -43.40 12.62 9.55
CA GLN A 512 -44.17 13.59 10.33
C GLN A 512 -44.40 14.88 9.53
N GLU A 513 -45.29 15.75 10.03
CA GLU A 513 -45.62 17.03 9.37
C GLU A 513 -44.44 18.01 9.32
N ASP A 514 -43.55 17.97 10.32
CA ASP A 514 -42.31 18.76 10.35
C ASP A 514 -41.22 18.24 9.37
N GLY A 515 -41.47 17.09 8.74
CA GLY A 515 -40.59 16.45 7.79
C GLY A 515 -39.55 15.51 8.40
N ARG A 516 -39.61 15.22 9.71
CA ARG A 516 -38.81 14.15 10.32
C ARG A 516 -39.39 12.80 9.95
N THR A 517 -38.53 11.83 9.68
CA THR A 517 -38.95 10.46 9.36
C THR A 517 -39.33 9.69 10.62
N LEU A 518 -39.97 8.53 10.45
CA LEU A 518 -40.24 7.57 11.53
C LEU A 518 -38.93 7.27 12.27
N PRO A 519 -38.83 7.52 13.59
CA PRO A 519 -37.59 7.30 14.32
C PRO A 519 -37.22 5.82 14.39
N ASP A 520 -35.93 5.53 14.34
CA ASP A 520 -35.42 4.18 14.48
C ASP A 520 -35.70 3.61 15.88
N GLY A 521 -36.00 2.31 15.94
CA GLY A 521 -36.30 1.59 17.17
C GLY A 521 -37.62 0.83 17.15
N THR A 522 -38.02 0.35 18.33
CA THR A 522 -39.23 -0.48 18.49
C THR A 522 -40.47 0.37 18.76
N HIS A 523 -41.53 0.13 17.99
CA HIS A 523 -42.82 0.84 18.06
C HIS A 523 -43.92 -0.11 18.51
N GLU A 524 -44.68 0.27 19.55
CA GLU A 524 -45.91 -0.43 19.95
C GLU A 524 -47.12 0.17 19.22
N LEU A 525 -47.64 -0.60 18.26
CA LEU A 525 -48.77 -0.23 17.43
C LEU A 525 -50.09 -0.77 17.99
N ILE A 526 -51.14 0.03 17.82
CA ILE A 526 -52.52 -0.31 18.21
C ILE A 526 -53.14 -1.20 17.13
N ILE A 527 -53.80 -2.27 17.56
CA ILE A 527 -54.57 -3.15 16.66
C ILE A 527 -56.03 -2.68 16.65
N HIS A 528 -56.47 -2.17 15.51
CA HIS A 528 -57.84 -1.75 15.27
C HIS A 528 -58.65 -2.96 14.76
N LYS A 529 -59.83 -3.22 15.35
CA LYS A 529 -60.70 -4.32 14.92
C LYS A 529 -61.32 -4.01 13.56
N CYS A 530 -61.41 -5.01 12.69
CA CYS A 530 -61.99 -4.89 11.36
C CYS A 530 -63.21 -5.81 11.23
N GLU A 531 -64.42 -5.24 11.08
CA GLU A 531 -65.66 -6.01 10.93
C GLU A 531 -66.02 -6.27 9.46
N GLU A 532 -65.67 -5.38 8.52
CA GLU A 532 -65.88 -5.52 7.06
C GLU A 532 -64.68 -5.01 6.25
N ASN A 533 -64.31 -5.68 5.15
CA ASN A 533 -63.15 -5.32 4.31
C ASN A 533 -63.27 -3.92 3.65
N THR A 534 -64.50 -3.40 3.49
CA THR A 534 -64.81 -2.09 2.90
C THR A 534 -64.30 -0.92 3.75
N SER A 535 -64.07 -1.10 5.05
CA SER A 535 -63.56 -0.04 5.93
C SER A 535 -62.12 0.38 5.65
N LEU A 536 -61.36 -0.46 4.93
CA LEU A 536 -59.94 -0.21 4.59
C LEU A 536 -59.75 0.50 3.24
N ALA A 537 -60.83 0.74 2.49
CA ALA A 537 -60.78 1.39 1.17
C ALA A 537 -60.57 2.91 1.23
N ASP A 538 -60.95 3.57 2.33
CA ASP A 538 -60.76 5.02 2.54
C ASP A 538 -59.66 5.27 3.58
N CYS A 539 -58.44 5.51 3.11
CA CYS A 539 -57.27 5.71 3.97
C CYS A 539 -57.40 6.93 4.89
N SER A 540 -58.11 7.97 4.45
CA SER A 540 -58.28 9.22 5.20
C SER A 540 -59.02 9.03 6.53
N ARG A 541 -59.83 7.97 6.65
CA ARG A 541 -60.58 7.65 7.86
C ARG A 541 -59.71 7.01 8.92
N TYR A 542 -58.94 5.98 8.56
CA TYR A 542 -58.12 5.29 9.55
C TYR A 542 -56.83 6.05 9.87
N LEU A 543 -56.27 6.83 8.95
CA LEU A 543 -55.07 7.65 9.23
C LEU A 543 -55.31 8.72 10.31
N LYS A 544 -56.56 9.10 10.57
CA LYS A 544 -56.95 9.98 11.68
C LYS A 544 -56.99 9.27 13.05
N LEU A 545 -56.93 7.94 13.07
CA LEU A 545 -56.89 7.16 14.31
C LEU A 545 -55.48 7.16 14.90
N PRO A 546 -55.34 7.02 16.23
CA PRO A 546 -54.01 6.86 16.83
C PRO A 546 -53.39 5.52 16.37
N PHE A 547 -52.15 5.58 15.89
CA PHE A 547 -51.42 4.40 15.46
C PHE A 547 -50.56 3.78 16.57
N SER A 548 -50.10 4.59 17.53
CA SER A 548 -49.25 4.17 18.66
C SER A 548 -49.88 4.53 20.00
N LYS A 549 -49.66 3.69 21.02
CA LYS A 549 -50.15 3.96 22.39
C LYS A 549 -49.51 5.20 23.02
N ALA A 550 -48.30 5.57 22.59
CA ALA A 550 -47.63 6.79 23.05
C ALA A 550 -48.35 8.08 22.61
N ASN A 551 -49.14 8.01 21.53
CA ASN A 551 -49.83 9.15 20.93
C ASN A 551 -51.29 9.28 21.41
N LEU A 552 -51.70 8.56 22.47
CA LEU A 552 -53.05 8.65 23.02
C LEU A 552 -53.20 9.89 23.93
N PRO A 553 -54.15 10.80 23.66
CA PRO A 553 -54.48 11.86 24.60
C PRO A 553 -55.02 11.26 25.91
N SER A 554 -54.57 11.80 27.05
CA SER A 554 -54.85 11.29 28.41
C SER A 554 -56.34 11.07 28.74
N ASN A 555 -57.26 11.63 27.97
CA ASN A 555 -58.72 11.64 28.20
C ASN A 555 -59.52 10.51 27.52
N ASN A 556 -58.95 9.69 26.61
CA ASN A 556 -59.70 8.62 25.93
C ASN A 556 -59.65 7.28 26.71
N GLN A 557 -60.56 7.10 27.67
CA GLN A 557 -60.68 5.85 28.45
C GLN A 557 -61.13 4.64 27.60
N THR A 558 -61.79 4.85 26.45
CA THR A 558 -62.31 3.78 25.58
C THR A 558 -61.22 3.03 24.80
N LEU A 559 -60.09 3.67 24.49
CA LEU A 559 -58.94 3.03 23.79
C LEU A 559 -57.90 2.42 24.75
N LYS A 560 -57.90 2.80 26.04
CA LYS A 560 -57.06 2.18 27.08
C LYS A 560 -57.37 0.69 27.32
N GLY A 561 -58.49 0.18 26.79
CA GLY A 561 -58.97 -1.19 27.01
C GLY A 561 -58.64 -2.23 25.94
N THR A 562 -57.94 -1.87 24.85
CA THR A 562 -57.53 -2.88 23.85
C THR A 562 -56.33 -3.66 24.39
N LYS A 563 -56.56 -4.93 24.80
CA LYS A 563 -55.51 -5.84 25.29
C LYS A 563 -54.57 -6.33 24.19
N GLU A 564 -54.91 -6.09 22.91
CA GLU A 564 -54.13 -6.55 21.76
C GLU A 564 -53.14 -5.48 21.31
N SER A 565 -51.89 -5.87 21.09
CA SER A 565 -50.79 -4.99 20.69
C SER A 565 -49.91 -5.66 19.65
N PHE A 566 -49.27 -4.86 18.79
CA PHE A 566 -48.32 -5.33 17.80
C PHE A 566 -47.04 -4.50 17.86
N TRP A 567 -45.88 -5.14 17.87
CA TRP A 567 -44.58 -4.47 17.91
C TRP A 567 -43.83 -4.65 16.60
N ILE A 568 -43.31 -3.55 16.09
CA ILE A 568 -42.37 -3.52 14.97
C ILE A 568 -41.08 -2.83 15.39
N THR A 569 -39.98 -3.14 14.73
CA THR A 569 -38.74 -2.35 14.83
C THR A 569 -38.45 -1.72 13.46
N SER A 570 -38.27 -0.41 13.41
CA SER A 570 -37.86 0.31 12.20
C SER A 570 -36.38 0.69 12.24
N PHE A 571 -35.73 0.64 11.09
CA PHE A 571 -34.36 1.10 10.90
C PHE A 571 -34.24 1.76 9.52
N LEU A 572 -33.94 3.06 9.45
CA LEU A 572 -33.82 3.82 8.22
C LEU A 572 -32.34 3.99 7.84
N CYS A 573 -31.98 3.44 6.67
CA CYS A 573 -30.65 3.64 6.08
C CYS A 573 -30.77 4.61 4.89
N SER A 574 -30.65 5.91 5.15
CA SER A 574 -30.81 6.96 4.13
C SER A 574 -29.65 7.94 4.06
N THR A 575 -29.20 8.26 2.85
CA THR A 575 -28.27 9.38 2.57
C THR A 575 -29.00 10.68 2.21
N LYS A 576 -30.34 10.68 2.22
CA LYS A 576 -31.16 11.85 1.84
C LYS A 576 -32.18 12.28 2.89
N LEU A 577 -32.60 11.39 3.78
CA LEU A 577 -33.57 11.67 4.83
C LEU A 577 -32.91 11.52 6.20
N THR A 578 -32.76 12.63 6.93
CA THR A 578 -32.23 12.64 8.29
C THR A 578 -33.36 12.52 9.33
N GLN A 579 -33.06 11.86 10.44
CA GLN A 579 -33.89 11.83 11.65
C GLN A 579 -33.48 12.94 12.64
N ASN A 580 -32.31 13.55 12.45
CA ASN A 580 -31.81 14.62 13.30
C ASN A 580 -32.44 15.96 12.90
N GLY A 581 -33.11 16.60 13.87
CA GLY A 581 -33.81 17.87 13.64
C GLY A 581 -32.91 19.03 13.27
N ASP A 582 -31.74 19.17 13.92
CA ASP A 582 -30.81 20.27 13.66
C ASP A 582 -30.15 20.12 12.28
N MET A 583 -29.86 18.87 11.87
CA MET A 583 -29.38 18.57 10.52
C MET A 583 -30.45 18.88 9.45
N LEU A 584 -31.72 18.54 9.73
CA LEU A 584 -32.83 18.83 8.83
C LEU A 584 -33.04 20.34 8.64
N ASP A 585 -32.96 21.11 9.74
CA ASP A 585 -33.08 22.57 9.71
C ASP A 585 -31.95 23.21 8.88
N LEU A 586 -30.73 22.69 8.99
CA LEU A 586 -29.60 23.12 8.15
C LEU A 586 -29.83 22.80 6.67
N LEU A 587 -30.18 21.56 6.32
CA LEU A 587 -30.43 21.15 4.94
C LEU A 587 -31.62 21.89 4.30
N LYS A 588 -32.61 22.28 5.10
CA LYS A 588 -33.79 23.05 4.68
C LYS A 588 -33.65 24.55 4.94
N TRP A 589 -32.43 25.09 5.03
CA TRP A 589 -32.19 26.50 5.35
C TRP A 589 -32.97 27.50 4.48
N ARG A 590 -33.25 27.17 3.21
CA ARG A 590 -34.05 28.01 2.30
C ARG A 590 -35.52 28.15 2.72
N ALA A 591 -36.07 27.16 3.43
CA ALA A 591 -37.44 27.21 3.93
C ALA A 591 -37.56 28.08 5.19
N HIS A 592 -36.48 28.22 5.96
CA HIS A 592 -36.41 28.99 7.21
C HIS A 592 -35.13 29.85 7.29
N PRO A 593 -34.96 30.89 6.43
CA PRO A 593 -33.72 31.69 6.38
C PRO A 593 -33.39 32.42 7.68
N GLU A 594 -34.39 32.69 8.52
CA GLU A 594 -34.25 33.29 9.83
C GLU A 594 -33.45 32.42 10.82
N ARG A 595 -33.43 31.09 10.62
CA ARG A 595 -32.77 30.11 11.50
C ARG A 595 -31.34 29.76 11.09
N ILE A 596 -30.80 30.35 10.01
CA ILE A 596 -29.45 30.04 9.51
C ILE A 596 -28.39 30.20 10.61
N ASN A 597 -28.47 31.29 11.38
CA ASN A 597 -27.50 31.58 12.43
C ASN A 597 -27.47 30.52 13.53
N ASP A 598 -28.64 30.04 13.93
CA ASP A 598 -28.80 29.01 14.96
C ASP A 598 -28.37 27.65 14.41
N SER A 599 -28.73 27.35 13.15
CA SER A 599 -28.38 26.10 12.47
C SER A 599 -26.86 25.93 12.31
N LEU A 600 -26.14 26.99 11.90
CA LEU A 600 -24.68 26.99 11.79
C LEU A 600 -24.01 26.84 13.17
N SER A 601 -24.57 27.43 14.22
CA SER A 601 -24.04 27.31 15.59
C SER A 601 -24.20 25.89 16.13
N LYS A 602 -25.33 25.24 15.86
CA LYS A 602 -25.62 23.87 16.31
C LYS A 602 -24.92 22.77 15.49
N LEU A 603 -24.40 23.06 14.31
CA LEU A 603 -23.68 22.07 13.49
C LEU A 603 -22.54 21.40 14.26
N LYS A 604 -21.87 22.13 15.17
CA LYS A 604 -20.79 21.59 16.02
C LYS A 604 -21.29 20.59 17.09
N GLU A 605 -22.59 20.56 17.35
CA GLU A 605 -23.24 19.67 18.32
C GLU A 605 -23.78 18.39 17.66
N ILE A 606 -23.87 18.36 16.32
CA ILE A 606 -24.31 17.19 15.56
C ILE A 606 -23.23 16.10 15.62
N ASP A 607 -23.62 14.86 15.86
CA ASP A 607 -22.69 13.73 15.82
C ASP A 607 -22.03 13.64 14.43
N GLY A 608 -20.70 13.53 14.42
CA GLY A 608 -19.94 13.37 13.20
C GLY A 608 -20.39 12.18 12.34
N SER A 609 -20.96 11.13 12.95
CA SER A 609 -21.55 10.00 12.22
C SER A 609 -22.76 10.40 11.36
N GLU A 610 -23.50 11.43 11.75
CA GLU A 610 -24.61 11.98 10.98
C GLU A 610 -24.09 12.92 9.88
N ILE A 611 -23.11 13.77 10.19
CA ILE A 611 -22.48 14.69 9.21
C ILE A 611 -21.90 13.90 8.03
N VAL A 612 -21.18 12.80 8.26
CA VAL A 612 -20.55 12.03 7.17
C VAL A 612 -21.55 11.34 6.26
N LYS A 613 -22.76 10.98 6.73
CA LYS A 613 -23.82 10.41 5.90
C LYS A 613 -24.34 11.40 4.87
N PHE A 614 -24.37 12.69 5.22
CA PHE A 614 -24.87 13.78 4.40
C PHE A 614 -23.74 14.73 3.98
N LEU A 615 -22.48 14.25 3.92
CA LEU A 615 -21.31 15.12 3.78
C LEU A 615 -21.43 16.04 2.54
N GLN A 616 -21.80 15.46 1.40
CA GLN A 616 -22.02 16.20 0.17
C GLN A 616 -23.10 17.28 0.35
N ASP A 617 -24.31 16.91 0.78
CA ASP A 617 -25.42 17.85 0.94
C ASP A 617 -25.12 18.92 2.02
N THR A 618 -24.33 18.59 3.04
CA THR A 618 -23.86 19.53 4.07
C THR A 618 -22.92 20.57 3.49
N LEU A 619 -21.92 20.14 2.70
CA LEU A 619 -20.96 21.04 2.07
C LEU A 619 -21.65 21.92 1.02
N ASP A 620 -22.51 21.35 0.17
CA ASP A 620 -23.33 22.09 -0.80
C ASP A 620 -24.19 23.15 -0.10
N THR A 621 -24.78 22.80 1.05
CA THR A 621 -25.55 23.73 1.89
C THR A 621 -24.69 24.87 2.43
N LEU A 622 -23.51 24.57 2.98
CA LEU A 622 -22.60 25.59 3.52
C LEU A 622 -22.15 26.58 2.45
N PHE A 623 -21.77 26.11 1.26
CA PHE A 623 -21.40 26.99 0.15
C PHE A 623 -22.61 27.73 -0.43
N GLY A 624 -23.79 27.11 -0.46
CA GLY A 624 -25.03 27.78 -0.84
C GLY A 624 -25.40 28.94 0.10
N ILE A 625 -25.17 28.79 1.41
CA ILE A 625 -25.36 29.87 2.39
C ILE A 625 -24.30 30.98 2.21
N LEU A 626 -23.06 30.61 1.88
CA LEU A 626 -21.98 31.56 1.61
C LEU A 626 -22.30 32.44 0.39
N ASP A 627 -22.82 31.85 -0.68
CA ASP A 627 -23.17 32.53 -1.92
C ASP A 627 -24.36 33.49 -1.75
N GLU A 628 -25.31 33.18 -0.84
CA GLU A 628 -26.47 34.04 -0.55
C GLU A 628 -26.07 35.35 0.16
N SER A 629 -25.20 35.27 1.18
CA SER A 629 -24.74 36.46 1.91
C SER A 629 -23.40 36.27 2.61
N SER A 630 -22.31 36.42 1.86
CA SER A 630 -20.95 36.24 2.40
C SER A 630 -20.61 37.23 3.52
N GLN A 631 -21.14 38.47 3.46
CA GLN A 631 -20.92 39.48 4.49
C GLN A 631 -21.54 39.10 5.85
N ARG A 632 -22.70 38.42 5.83
CA ARG A 632 -23.44 38.09 7.06
C ARG A 632 -23.02 36.75 7.65
N TYR A 633 -22.74 35.76 6.80
CA TYR A 633 -22.53 34.38 7.24
C TYR A 633 -21.11 33.85 6.99
N GLY A 634 -20.24 34.58 6.26
CA GLY A 634 -18.95 34.08 5.79
C GLY A 634 -18.04 33.51 6.88
N LEU A 635 -17.91 34.20 8.03
CA LEU A 635 -17.10 33.72 9.16
C LEU A 635 -17.64 32.40 9.74
N LYS A 636 -18.96 32.31 9.97
CA LYS A 636 -19.61 31.12 10.54
C LYS A 636 -19.57 29.92 9.59
N VAL A 637 -19.72 30.15 8.29
CA VAL A 637 -19.58 29.10 7.28
C VAL A 637 -18.14 28.60 7.25
N PHE A 638 -17.15 29.50 7.28
CA PHE A 638 -15.74 29.13 7.34
C PHE A 638 -15.44 28.28 8.59
N ASP A 639 -15.93 28.68 9.76
CA ASP A 639 -15.77 27.91 11.01
C ASP A 639 -16.42 26.53 10.94
N SER A 640 -17.56 26.43 10.25
CA SER A 640 -18.28 25.18 10.00
C SER A 640 -17.47 24.26 9.09
N LEU A 641 -16.88 24.80 8.01
CA LEU A 641 -15.99 24.07 7.11
C LEU A 641 -14.75 23.56 7.86
N VAL A 642 -14.11 24.41 8.67
CA VAL A 642 -12.95 24.03 9.49
C VAL A 642 -13.31 22.91 10.47
N HIS A 643 -14.50 22.97 11.09
CA HIS A 643 -14.97 21.89 11.96
C HIS A 643 -15.15 20.56 11.20
N ILE A 644 -15.81 20.56 10.04
CA ILE A 644 -15.99 19.37 9.21
C ILE A 644 -14.64 18.83 8.72
N ILE A 645 -13.74 19.69 8.23
CA ILE A 645 -12.42 19.26 7.76
C ILE A 645 -11.63 18.58 8.88
N ASN A 646 -11.60 19.16 10.08
CA ASN A 646 -10.90 18.57 11.21
C ASN A 646 -11.57 17.29 11.73
N LEU A 647 -12.91 17.20 11.68
CA LEU A 647 -13.66 15.97 11.97
C LEU A 647 -13.21 14.83 11.05
N LEU A 648 -13.08 15.09 9.74
CA LEU A 648 -12.65 14.11 8.74
C LEU A 648 -11.15 13.76 8.83
N GLN A 649 -10.36 14.57 9.54
CA GLN A 649 -8.97 14.26 9.85
C GLN A 649 -8.81 13.33 11.06
N ASP A 650 -9.85 13.14 11.89
CA ASP A 650 -9.85 12.19 13.00
C ASP A 650 -9.68 10.75 12.47
N SER A 651 -8.92 9.94 13.22
CA SER A 651 -8.78 8.50 13.03
C SER A 651 -10.11 7.77 12.80
N LYS A 652 -11.20 8.20 13.46
CA LYS A 652 -12.55 7.62 13.30
C LYS A 652 -13.11 7.78 11.88
N PHE A 653 -12.76 8.87 11.20
CA PHE A 653 -13.33 9.25 9.90
C PHE A 653 -12.28 9.36 8.79
N GLN A 654 -11.05 8.91 9.04
CA GLN A 654 -9.93 9.04 8.10
C GLN A 654 -10.23 8.44 6.71
N HIS A 655 -11.08 7.41 6.63
CA HIS A 655 -11.50 6.78 5.39
C HIS A 655 -12.38 7.68 4.49
N PHE A 656 -12.88 8.81 5.00
CA PHE A 656 -13.62 9.82 4.22
C PHE A 656 -12.73 10.89 3.56
N LYS A 657 -11.40 10.86 3.75
CA LYS A 657 -10.50 11.79 3.02
C LYS A 657 -10.62 11.67 1.49
N PRO A 658 -10.60 10.47 0.89
CA PRO A 658 -10.82 10.31 -0.56
C PRO A 658 -12.21 10.78 -1.02
N VAL A 659 -13.23 10.66 -0.17
CA VAL A 659 -14.60 11.16 -0.43
C VAL A 659 -14.57 12.68 -0.57
N MET A 660 -13.89 13.38 0.35
CA MET A 660 -13.76 14.83 0.29
C MET A 660 -12.95 15.29 -0.93
N ASP A 661 -11.85 14.60 -1.26
CA ASP A 661 -11.07 14.90 -2.47
C ASP A 661 -11.93 14.74 -3.74
N THR A 662 -12.69 13.64 -3.85
CA THR A 662 -13.60 13.39 -4.99
C THR A 662 -14.69 14.46 -5.09
N TYR A 663 -15.27 14.88 -3.95
CA TYR A 663 -16.25 15.95 -3.90
C TYR A 663 -15.67 17.27 -4.43
N ILE A 664 -14.49 17.68 -3.94
CA ILE A 664 -13.84 18.92 -4.37
C ILE A 664 -13.56 18.88 -5.87
N GLU A 665 -13.02 17.78 -6.39
CA GLU A 665 -12.63 17.69 -7.79
C GLU A 665 -13.81 17.61 -8.76
N SER A 666 -14.87 16.88 -8.41
CA SER A 666 -15.93 16.48 -9.35
C SER A 666 -17.33 17.05 -9.06
N HIS A 667 -17.64 17.46 -7.82
CA HIS A 667 -19.00 17.86 -7.42
C HIS A 667 -19.11 19.31 -6.95
N PHE A 668 -18.05 19.86 -6.36
CA PHE A 668 -18.04 21.22 -5.86
C PHE A 668 -18.28 22.25 -6.98
N ALA A 669 -19.25 23.15 -6.78
CA ALA A 669 -19.70 24.12 -7.79
C ALA A 669 -19.52 25.60 -7.39
N GLY A 670 -18.92 25.89 -6.23
CA GLY A 670 -18.78 27.25 -5.71
C GLY A 670 -17.69 28.07 -6.41
N ALA A 671 -17.98 28.68 -7.56
CA ALA A 671 -16.98 29.42 -8.36
C ALA A 671 -16.52 30.75 -7.72
N LEU A 672 -17.34 31.41 -6.90
CA LEU A 672 -16.99 32.71 -6.30
C LEU A 672 -16.45 32.60 -4.86
N SER A 673 -16.54 31.42 -4.25
CA SER A 673 -16.22 31.20 -2.84
C SER A 673 -14.75 31.47 -2.48
N TYR A 674 -13.82 31.40 -3.43
CA TYR A 674 -12.39 31.64 -3.18
C TYR A 674 -12.11 33.02 -2.55
N ARG A 675 -12.86 34.06 -2.92
CA ARG A 675 -12.63 35.44 -2.42
C ARG A 675 -12.87 35.52 -0.93
N ASP A 676 -14.00 34.97 -0.48
CA ASP A 676 -14.39 34.97 0.92
C ASP A 676 -13.51 34.03 1.74
N LEU A 677 -13.15 32.85 1.21
CA LEU A 677 -12.25 31.91 1.87
C LEU A 677 -10.85 32.51 2.10
N ILE A 678 -10.25 33.18 1.10
CA ILE A 678 -8.95 33.84 1.26
C ILE A 678 -9.05 34.98 2.28
N LYS A 679 -10.10 35.80 2.19
CA LYS A 679 -10.32 36.94 3.10
C LYS A 679 -10.44 36.49 4.56
N VAL A 680 -11.22 35.45 4.84
CA VAL A 680 -11.42 34.92 6.20
C VAL A 680 -10.15 34.22 6.70
N LEU A 681 -9.47 33.43 5.85
CA LEU A 681 -8.21 32.79 6.22
C LEU A 681 -7.14 33.85 6.58
N LYS A 682 -7.00 34.90 5.76
CA LYS A 682 -6.09 36.02 6.05
C LYS A 682 -6.46 36.71 7.37
N TRP A 683 -7.75 36.94 7.62
CA TRP A 683 -8.23 37.54 8.86
C TRP A 683 -7.82 36.73 10.10
N TYR A 684 -7.87 35.40 10.06
CA TYR A 684 -7.36 34.56 11.15
C TYR A 684 -5.85 34.64 11.31
N VAL A 685 -5.09 34.62 10.20
CA VAL A 685 -3.62 34.68 10.24
C VAL A 685 -3.12 36.02 10.80
N ASP A 686 -3.74 37.14 10.40
CA ASP A 686 -3.38 38.48 10.89
C ASP A 686 -3.59 38.65 12.41
N ARG A 687 -4.46 37.83 13.02
CA ARG A 687 -4.85 37.91 14.43
C ARG A 687 -4.21 36.84 15.32
N ILE A 688 -3.23 36.09 14.84
CA ILE A 688 -2.55 35.02 15.61
C ILE A 688 -1.88 35.54 16.91
N VAL A 689 -1.51 36.82 16.93
CA VAL A 689 -0.89 37.45 18.10
C VAL A 689 -1.91 37.71 19.22
N ASP A 690 -3.21 37.70 18.93
CA ASP A 690 -4.27 37.84 19.93
C ASP A 690 -4.44 36.53 20.72
N ALA A 691 -4.09 36.56 22.01
CA ALA A 691 -4.07 35.36 22.88
C ALA A 691 -5.44 34.66 23.04
N GLU A 692 -6.55 35.38 22.85
CA GLU A 692 -7.91 34.86 23.11
C GLU A 692 -8.39 33.81 22.08
N HIS A 693 -7.77 33.71 20.90
CA HIS A 693 -8.29 32.90 19.78
C HIS A 693 -7.33 31.80 19.29
N GLN A 694 -6.21 31.56 20.00
CA GLN A 694 -5.13 30.72 19.47
C GLN A 694 -5.53 29.27 19.23
N ASP A 695 -6.33 28.65 20.10
CA ASP A 695 -6.78 27.27 19.92
C ASP A 695 -7.63 27.10 18.65
N HIS A 696 -8.52 28.06 18.38
CA HIS A 696 -9.33 28.04 17.17
C HIS A 696 -8.48 28.28 15.92
N ILE A 697 -7.52 29.21 15.97
CA ILE A 697 -6.62 29.45 14.84
C ILE A 697 -5.76 28.22 14.54
N GLN A 698 -5.33 27.46 15.55
CA GLN A 698 -4.66 26.17 15.31
C GLN A 698 -5.56 25.19 14.54
N GLN A 699 -6.86 25.14 14.82
CA GLN A 699 -7.82 24.32 14.06
C GLN A 699 -7.95 24.79 12.61
N VAL A 700 -7.97 26.12 12.37
CA VAL A 700 -7.96 26.69 11.01
C VAL A 700 -6.71 26.26 10.24
N LEU A 701 -5.53 26.34 10.87
CA LEU A 701 -4.26 25.97 10.23
C LEU A 701 -4.14 24.46 9.96
N LYS A 702 -4.70 23.60 10.83
CA LYS A 702 -4.81 22.15 10.58
C LYS A 702 -5.67 21.84 9.35
N ALA A 703 -6.70 22.63 9.11
CA ALA A 703 -7.58 22.52 7.96
C ALA A 703 -7.01 23.15 6.67
N SER A 704 -5.84 23.81 6.73
CA SER A 704 -5.30 24.62 5.64
C SER A 704 -5.18 23.88 4.31
N GLU A 705 -4.76 22.60 4.32
CA GLU A 705 -4.66 21.77 3.10
C GLU A 705 -5.97 21.81 2.29
N TYR A 706 -7.09 21.49 2.93
CA TYR A 706 -8.38 21.42 2.25
C TYR A 706 -8.98 22.80 1.97
N ILE A 707 -8.70 23.78 2.82
CA ILE A 707 -9.08 25.18 2.53
C ILE A 707 -8.39 25.65 1.24
N PHE A 708 -7.10 25.36 1.05
CA PHE A 708 -6.40 25.65 -0.20
C PHE A 708 -6.96 24.85 -1.39
N LYS A 709 -7.32 23.56 -1.21
CA LYS A 709 -8.02 22.78 -2.24
C LYS A 709 -9.31 23.46 -2.71
N TYR A 710 -10.15 23.93 -1.77
CA TYR A 710 -11.38 24.68 -2.10
C TYR A 710 -11.09 26.01 -2.80
N ILE A 711 -10.12 26.80 -2.30
CA ILE A 711 -9.73 28.09 -2.91
C ILE A 711 -9.28 27.90 -4.35
N ILE A 712 -8.39 26.94 -4.60
CA ILE A 712 -7.82 26.67 -5.93
C ILE A 712 -8.88 26.11 -6.87
N GLN A 713 -9.69 25.16 -6.42
CA GLN A 713 -10.75 24.61 -7.25
C GLN A 713 -11.84 25.64 -7.59
N SER A 714 -12.26 26.45 -6.61
CA SER A 714 -13.18 27.57 -6.82
C SER A 714 -12.66 28.54 -7.88
N ARG A 715 -11.35 28.90 -7.81
CA ARG A 715 -10.71 29.74 -8.83
C ARG A 715 -10.66 29.09 -10.21
N ARG A 716 -10.38 27.78 -10.30
CA ARG A 716 -10.38 27.05 -11.58
C ARG A 716 -11.76 27.06 -12.23
N LEU A 717 -12.81 26.81 -11.45
CA LEU A 717 -14.20 26.89 -11.91
C LEU A 717 -14.57 28.31 -12.40
N PHE A 718 -14.18 29.34 -11.66
CA PHE A 718 -14.38 30.74 -12.09
C PHE A 718 -13.63 31.07 -13.38
N SER A 719 -12.38 30.60 -13.52
CA SER A 719 -11.57 30.81 -14.72
C SER A 719 -12.20 30.13 -15.95
N LEU A 720 -12.68 28.90 -15.79
CA LEU A 720 -13.40 28.16 -16.84
C LEU A 720 -14.70 28.87 -17.25
N ALA A 721 -15.45 29.44 -16.30
CA ALA A 721 -16.70 30.12 -16.59
C ALA A 721 -16.52 31.52 -17.23
N THR A 722 -15.43 32.23 -16.91
CA THR A 722 -15.22 33.64 -17.30
C THR A 722 -14.13 33.86 -18.34
N GLY A 723 -13.42 32.80 -18.76
CA GLY A 723 -12.27 32.93 -19.66
C GLY A 723 -11.05 33.58 -19.00
N GLY A 724 -10.85 33.36 -17.70
CA GLY A 724 -9.65 33.81 -16.98
C GLY A 724 -9.68 35.23 -16.39
N GLN A 725 -10.84 35.90 -16.33
CA GLN A 725 -10.93 37.24 -15.73
C GLN A 725 -10.45 37.28 -14.26
N ASN A 726 -10.00 38.46 -13.83
CA ASN A 726 -9.52 38.78 -12.47
C ASN A 726 -8.37 37.88 -11.95
N GLU A 727 -7.51 37.39 -12.85
CA GLU A 727 -6.36 36.58 -12.45
C GLU A 727 -5.38 37.35 -11.57
N GLU A 728 -5.08 38.60 -11.93
CA GLU A 728 -4.15 39.43 -11.17
C GLU A 728 -4.65 39.71 -9.75
N GLU A 729 -5.94 40.05 -9.59
CA GLU A 729 -6.56 40.27 -8.26
C GLU A 729 -6.42 39.02 -7.38
N PHE A 730 -6.68 37.83 -7.95
CA PHE A 730 -6.50 36.56 -7.24
C PHE A 730 -5.04 36.34 -6.82
N ARG A 731 -4.09 36.57 -7.73
CA ARG A 731 -2.66 36.42 -7.44
C ARG A 731 -2.22 37.36 -6.32
N VAL A 732 -2.63 38.63 -6.37
CA VAL A 732 -2.37 39.61 -5.31
C VAL A 732 -2.92 39.14 -3.96
N CYS A 733 -4.15 38.62 -3.91
CA CYS A 733 -4.75 38.13 -2.66
C CYS A 733 -3.95 36.95 -2.05
N ILE A 734 -3.46 36.02 -2.88
CA ILE A 734 -2.60 34.93 -2.41
C ILE A 734 -1.24 35.46 -1.94
N HIS A 735 -0.62 36.39 -2.67
CA HIS A 735 0.62 37.03 -2.25
C HIS A 735 0.46 37.72 -0.89
N GLU A 736 -0.60 38.50 -0.69
CA GLU A 736 -0.91 39.16 0.58
C GLU A 736 -1.12 38.16 1.72
N LEU A 737 -1.82 37.05 1.48
CA LEU A 737 -1.96 35.98 2.47
C LEU A 737 -0.59 35.41 2.88
N PHE A 738 0.31 35.16 1.91
CA PHE A 738 1.67 34.72 2.21
C PHE A 738 2.51 35.80 2.91
N MET A 739 2.28 37.10 2.68
CA MET A 739 2.88 38.16 3.50
C MET A 739 2.47 38.01 4.97
N SER A 740 1.18 37.83 5.23
CA SER A 740 0.63 37.64 6.59
C SER A 740 1.20 36.39 7.25
N ILE A 741 1.28 35.26 6.53
CA ILE A 741 1.90 34.02 7.03
C ILE A 741 3.36 34.25 7.41
N ARG A 742 4.14 34.94 6.57
CA ARG A 742 5.55 35.20 6.83
C ARG A 742 5.76 36.10 8.04
N PHE A 743 4.94 37.14 8.18
CA PHE A 743 4.95 38.00 9.36
C PHE A 743 4.62 37.22 10.65
N PHE A 744 3.70 36.26 10.57
CA PHE A 744 3.40 35.34 11.67
C PHE A 744 4.60 34.42 12.00
N LEU A 745 5.27 33.86 10.99
CA LEU A 745 6.43 32.98 11.20
C LEU A 745 7.66 33.73 11.74
N SER A 746 7.80 35.03 11.45
CA SER A 746 8.93 35.85 11.91
C SER A 746 8.85 36.30 13.38
N GLN A 747 7.75 36.02 14.08
CA GLN A 747 7.61 36.40 15.49
C GLN A 747 8.58 35.61 16.38
N GLU A 748 9.47 36.30 17.08
CA GLU A 748 10.41 35.72 18.04
C GLU A 748 9.70 35.34 19.34
N ASN A 749 10.01 34.16 19.89
CA ASN A 749 9.38 33.66 21.10
C ASN A 749 10.44 33.17 22.11
N LYS A 750 10.33 33.65 23.36
CA LYS A 750 11.11 33.13 24.49
C LYS A 750 10.48 31.83 24.99
N GLY A 751 10.94 30.68 24.49
CA GLY A 751 10.51 29.35 24.93
C GLY A 751 9.21 28.83 24.28
N THR A 752 8.50 27.93 24.98
CA THR A 752 7.29 27.25 24.50
C THR A 752 6.05 28.17 24.52
N SER A 753 6.07 29.25 23.75
CA SER A 753 4.89 30.12 23.64
C SER A 753 3.77 29.44 22.83
N PRO A 754 2.50 29.76 23.09
CA PRO A 754 1.38 29.32 22.25
C PRO A 754 1.51 29.67 20.75
N VAL A 755 2.21 30.77 20.45
CA VAL A 755 2.55 31.16 19.07
C VAL A 755 3.49 30.14 18.43
N ALA A 756 4.52 29.68 19.15
CA ALA A 756 5.45 28.66 18.67
C ALA A 756 4.75 27.31 18.38
N GLN A 757 3.76 26.93 19.19
CA GLN A 757 2.92 25.75 18.93
C GLN A 757 2.10 25.92 17.64
N THR A 758 1.53 27.12 17.43
CA THR A 758 0.78 27.47 16.23
C THR A 758 1.68 27.45 14.97
N GLN A 759 2.91 27.95 15.08
CA GLN A 759 3.92 27.89 14.01
C GLN A 759 4.25 26.44 13.64
N ALA A 760 4.41 25.56 14.64
CA ALA A 760 4.63 24.14 14.40
C ALA A 760 3.46 23.45 13.69
N VAL A 761 2.21 23.80 14.02
CA VAL A 761 1.01 23.27 13.35
C VAL A 761 0.98 23.65 11.85
N PHE A 762 1.28 24.91 11.53
CA PHE A 762 1.36 25.37 10.14
C PHE A 762 2.45 24.62 9.35
N LEU A 763 3.67 24.52 9.88
CA LEU A 763 4.78 23.86 9.18
C LEU A 763 4.53 22.38 8.89
N ARG A 764 3.74 21.69 9.73
CA ARG A 764 3.36 20.29 9.49
C ARG A 764 2.41 20.11 8.30
N THR A 765 1.57 21.12 8.03
CA THR A 765 0.52 21.06 6.99
C THR A 765 0.95 21.75 5.69
N PHE A 766 1.89 22.70 5.77
CA PHE A 766 2.32 23.52 4.64
C PHE A 766 2.75 22.74 3.38
N PRO A 767 3.52 21.63 3.47
CA PRO A 767 3.90 20.86 2.28
C PRO A 767 2.74 20.30 1.46
N ALA A 768 1.58 20.07 2.08
CA ALA A 768 0.40 19.57 1.38
C ALA A 768 -0.22 20.62 0.44
N VAL A 769 0.08 21.90 0.65
CA VAL A 769 -0.44 23.02 -0.15
C VAL A 769 0.28 23.16 -1.50
N TYR A 770 1.51 22.63 -1.64
CA TYR A 770 2.34 22.86 -2.83
C TYR A 770 1.68 22.33 -4.10
N GLY A 771 1.09 21.13 -4.04
CA GLY A 771 0.39 20.51 -5.18
C GLY A 771 -0.80 21.33 -5.65
N GLU A 772 -1.49 22.00 -4.73
CA GLU A 772 -2.62 22.87 -5.06
C GLU A 772 -2.16 24.19 -5.70
N LEU A 773 -1.11 24.81 -5.19
CA LEU A 773 -0.54 26.03 -5.78
C LEU A 773 0.00 25.78 -7.20
N LEU A 774 0.62 24.63 -7.44
CA LEU A 774 1.15 24.22 -8.76
C LEU A 774 0.06 24.08 -9.84
N LYS A 775 -1.23 24.02 -9.47
CA LYS A 775 -2.34 24.00 -10.45
C LYS A 775 -2.58 25.37 -11.10
N ILE A 776 -2.06 26.47 -10.53
CA ILE A 776 -2.28 27.84 -11.00
C ILE A 776 -0.96 28.64 -11.15
N PHE A 777 -0.03 28.50 -10.21
CA PHE A 777 1.25 29.21 -10.21
C PHE A 777 2.34 28.40 -10.91
N THR A 778 3.34 29.10 -11.44
CA THR A 778 4.52 28.44 -12.01
C THR A 778 5.36 27.76 -10.92
N VAL A 779 6.12 26.74 -11.31
CA VAL A 779 7.03 26.02 -10.40
C VAL A 779 7.98 26.97 -9.67
N ARG A 780 8.52 27.96 -10.39
CA ARG A 780 9.41 29.00 -9.84
C ARG A 780 8.74 29.85 -8.76
N GLU A 781 7.49 30.26 -8.97
CA GLU A 781 6.74 31.07 -7.99
C GLU A 781 6.44 30.29 -6.72
N VAL A 782 5.99 29.03 -6.87
CA VAL A 782 5.75 28.16 -5.71
C VAL A 782 7.05 27.90 -4.94
N ALA A 783 8.17 27.68 -5.64
CA ALA A 783 9.47 27.54 -5.00
C ALA A 783 9.89 28.80 -4.23
N ASN A 784 9.62 30.00 -4.75
CA ASN A 784 9.88 31.26 -4.05
C ASN A 784 9.00 31.42 -2.81
N PHE A 785 7.71 31.09 -2.88
CA PHE A 785 6.84 31.08 -1.71
C PHE A 785 7.39 30.17 -0.60
N VAL A 786 7.80 28.95 -0.95
CA VAL A 786 8.36 27.98 0.00
C VAL A 786 9.69 28.47 0.58
N ARG A 787 10.61 28.96 -0.27
CA ARG A 787 11.91 29.52 0.15
C ARG A 787 11.72 30.65 1.16
N GLU A 788 10.85 31.60 0.85
CA GLU A 788 10.61 32.78 1.68
C GLU A 788 9.90 32.42 2.99
N THR A 789 8.93 31.50 2.94
CA THR A 789 8.21 31.01 4.13
C THR A 789 9.15 30.28 5.09
N LEU A 790 9.97 29.34 4.59
CA LEU A 790 10.96 28.61 5.41
C LEU A 790 12.09 29.51 5.91
N GLY A 791 12.42 30.56 5.17
CA GLY A 791 13.41 31.58 5.53
C GLY A 791 12.92 32.61 6.55
N SER A 792 11.61 32.72 6.77
CA SER A 792 11.02 33.70 7.70
C SER A 792 11.09 33.29 9.18
N LEU A 793 11.40 32.01 9.46
CA LEU A 793 11.55 31.51 10.83
C LEU A 793 12.85 32.07 11.47
N PRO A 794 12.80 32.59 12.72
CA PRO A 794 13.99 33.02 13.43
C PRO A 794 15.04 31.93 13.53
N THR A 795 16.32 32.31 13.49
CA THR A 795 17.44 31.37 13.74
C THR A 795 17.54 31.17 15.25
N THR A 796 16.80 30.21 15.80
CA THR A 796 16.79 29.94 17.23
C THR A 796 18.12 29.33 17.67
N VAL A 797 18.67 29.81 18.79
CA VAL A 797 19.99 29.37 19.34
C VAL A 797 19.82 28.32 20.45
N HIS A 798 18.58 27.95 20.81
CA HIS A 798 18.29 27.11 21.97
C HIS A 798 17.96 25.66 21.58
N ALA A 799 18.76 24.72 22.13
CA ALA A 799 18.76 23.30 21.80
C ALA A 799 17.43 22.54 22.06
N ASP A 800 16.53 23.09 22.87
CA ASP A 800 15.28 22.43 23.28
C ASP A 800 14.03 22.99 22.56
N CYS A 801 14.20 23.73 21.45
CA CYS A 801 13.06 24.31 20.72
C CYS A 801 12.39 23.25 19.80
N PRO A 802 11.13 22.86 20.05
CA PRO A 802 10.43 21.85 19.23
C PRO A 802 10.19 22.31 17.77
N LEU A 803 10.39 23.60 17.47
CA LEU A 803 10.19 24.18 16.15
C LEU A 803 11.28 23.76 15.15
N GLU A 804 12.51 23.49 15.61
CA GLU A 804 13.62 23.07 14.73
C GLU A 804 13.36 21.68 14.13
N ALA A 805 12.97 20.71 14.96
CA ALA A 805 12.60 19.37 14.50
C ALA A 805 11.42 19.41 13.51
N VAL A 806 10.42 20.28 13.76
CA VAL A 806 9.27 20.45 12.86
C VAL A 806 9.67 21.12 11.54
N LYS A 807 10.58 22.11 11.57
CA LYS A 807 11.15 22.72 10.35
C LYS A 807 11.88 21.68 9.52
N LEU A 808 12.69 20.82 10.15
CA LEU A 808 13.38 19.72 9.48
C LEU A 808 12.40 18.72 8.85
N GLN A 809 11.30 18.40 9.54
CA GLN A 809 10.23 17.57 8.99
C GLN A 809 9.53 18.21 7.78
N CYS A 810 9.25 19.52 7.83
CA CYS A 810 8.70 20.28 6.72
C CYS A 810 9.63 20.27 5.50
N ILE A 811 10.95 20.39 5.72
CA ILE A 811 11.97 20.30 4.67
C ILE A 811 12.02 18.90 4.07
N ALA A 812 11.97 17.85 4.90
CA ALA A 812 11.88 16.47 4.41
C ALA A 812 10.68 16.27 3.50
N LYS A 813 9.51 16.77 3.90
CA LYS A 813 8.31 16.72 3.06
C LYS A 813 8.40 17.58 1.81
N THR A 814 9.14 18.67 1.86
CA THR A 814 9.41 19.52 0.69
C THR A 814 10.26 18.79 -0.34
N VAL A 815 11.36 18.15 0.08
CA VAL A 815 12.23 17.35 -0.81
C VAL A 815 11.51 16.13 -1.38
N GLU A 816 10.55 15.55 -0.64
CA GLU A 816 9.70 14.44 -1.10
C GLU A 816 8.55 14.87 -2.03
N SER A 817 8.30 16.17 -2.18
CA SER A 817 7.14 16.68 -2.93
C SER A 817 7.39 16.79 -4.43
N GLN A 818 6.30 16.85 -5.22
CA GLN A 818 6.35 17.09 -6.67
C GLN A 818 7.07 18.40 -7.03
N LEU A 819 7.04 19.39 -6.13
CA LEU A 819 7.76 20.65 -6.31
C LEU A 819 9.27 20.40 -6.46
N TYR A 820 9.87 19.55 -5.63
CA TYR A 820 11.33 19.36 -5.62
C TYR A 820 11.83 18.43 -6.73
N ILE A 821 10.94 17.73 -7.44
CA ILE A 821 11.32 16.89 -8.60
C ILE A 821 11.79 17.76 -9.77
N ASN A 822 11.23 18.97 -9.92
CA ASN A 822 11.57 19.86 -11.02
C ASN A 822 12.92 20.58 -10.77
N PRO A 823 13.88 20.56 -11.72
CA PRO A 823 15.20 21.20 -11.56
C PRO A 823 15.14 22.71 -11.27
N GLU A 824 14.22 23.46 -11.87
CA GLU A 824 14.16 24.93 -11.69
C GLU A 824 13.85 25.31 -10.24
N SER A 825 12.92 24.60 -9.61
CA SER A 825 12.62 24.75 -8.18
C SER A 825 13.75 24.26 -7.28
N ARG A 826 14.50 23.23 -7.68
CA ARG A 826 15.64 22.75 -6.89
C ARG A 826 16.73 23.81 -6.80
N CYS A 827 17.06 24.52 -7.88
CA CYS A 827 18.02 25.63 -7.83
C CYS A 827 17.67 26.68 -6.76
N ILE A 828 16.37 26.93 -6.54
CA ILE A 828 15.87 27.92 -5.57
C ILE A 828 15.84 27.37 -4.14
N LEU A 829 15.46 26.10 -3.98
CA LEU A 829 15.23 25.47 -2.68
C LEU A 829 16.49 24.82 -2.10
N LEU A 830 17.41 24.35 -2.94
CA LEU A 830 18.63 23.64 -2.56
C LEU A 830 19.45 24.43 -1.52
N PRO A 831 19.74 25.73 -1.68
CA PRO A 831 20.50 26.49 -0.67
C PRO A 831 19.82 26.53 0.71
N VAL A 832 18.49 26.55 0.76
CA VAL A 832 17.73 26.53 2.03
C VAL A 832 17.87 25.18 2.71
N VAL A 833 17.75 24.09 1.93
CA VAL A 833 17.89 22.72 2.45
C VAL A 833 19.31 22.47 2.94
N LEU A 834 20.33 22.84 2.16
CA LEU A 834 21.74 22.64 2.50
C LEU A 834 22.12 23.36 3.79
N ARG A 835 21.68 24.61 3.97
CA ARG A 835 21.95 25.37 5.20
C ARG A 835 21.42 24.67 6.45
N VAL A 836 20.21 24.12 6.38
CA VAL A 836 19.59 23.43 7.53
C VAL A 836 20.27 22.09 7.81
N LEU A 837 20.55 21.31 6.76
CA LEU A 837 21.28 20.04 6.90
C LEU A 837 22.68 20.25 7.47
N GLN A 838 23.40 21.24 6.97
CA GLN A 838 24.75 21.56 7.41
C GLN A 838 24.77 21.86 8.93
N ALA A 839 23.86 22.71 9.41
CA ALA A 839 23.74 23.04 10.83
C ALA A 839 23.43 21.79 11.69
N HIS A 840 22.39 21.02 11.33
CA HIS A 840 21.97 19.87 12.13
C HIS A 840 23.02 18.75 12.15
N MET A 841 23.70 18.50 11.03
CA MET A 841 24.76 17.48 10.97
C MET A 841 26.02 17.91 11.73
N GLN A 842 26.40 19.20 11.68
CA GLN A 842 27.51 19.73 12.48
C GLN A 842 27.24 19.63 13.98
N GLU A 843 25.98 19.82 14.40
CA GLU A 843 25.56 19.73 15.79
C GLU A 843 25.15 18.31 16.23
N GLN A 844 25.20 17.32 15.34
CA GLN A 844 24.79 15.93 15.58
C GLN A 844 23.32 15.77 16.03
N ARG A 845 22.43 16.64 15.56
CA ARG A 845 20.99 16.64 15.86
C ARG A 845 20.17 15.98 14.75
N ASP A 846 19.13 15.23 15.14
CA ASP A 846 18.14 14.61 14.25
C ASP A 846 18.72 13.92 13.01
N LEU A 847 19.84 13.21 13.19
CA LEU A 847 20.63 12.61 12.10
C LEU A 847 19.82 11.69 11.19
N VAL A 848 18.81 10.99 11.73
CA VAL A 848 17.87 10.15 10.95
C VAL A 848 17.14 10.97 9.88
N MET A 849 16.63 12.14 10.26
CA MET A 849 15.91 13.01 9.33
C MET A 849 16.86 13.66 8.34
N CYS A 850 18.06 14.06 8.78
CA CYS A 850 19.11 14.57 7.90
C CYS A 850 19.49 13.56 6.81
N ALA A 851 19.71 12.30 7.18
CA ALA A 851 20.01 11.22 6.24
C ALA A 851 18.85 10.99 5.27
N ARG A 852 17.60 10.96 5.76
CA ARG A 852 16.42 10.82 4.89
C ARG A 852 16.32 11.93 3.85
N ILE A 853 16.50 13.18 4.25
CA ILE A 853 16.47 14.35 3.36
C ILE A 853 17.58 14.22 2.31
N LEU A 854 18.83 14.00 2.74
CA LEU A 854 19.99 13.89 1.86
C LEU A 854 19.84 12.74 0.87
N THR A 855 19.32 11.60 1.33
CA THR A 855 19.06 10.43 0.49
C THR A 855 18.03 10.74 -0.59
N SER A 856 16.95 11.46 -0.25
CA SER A 856 15.92 11.88 -1.20
C SER A 856 16.46 12.91 -2.21
N MET A 857 17.25 13.89 -1.77
CA MET A 857 17.91 14.85 -2.67
C MET A 857 18.80 14.14 -3.69
N LEU A 858 19.72 13.29 -3.21
CA LEU A 858 20.69 12.58 -4.07
C LEU A 858 20.03 11.53 -4.97
N SER A 859 18.83 11.04 -4.63
CA SER A 859 18.09 10.12 -5.51
C SER A 859 17.53 10.77 -6.78
N LEU A 860 17.36 12.10 -6.77
CA LEU A 860 16.88 12.87 -7.93
C LEU A 860 18.02 13.33 -8.84
N ILE A 861 19.26 13.33 -8.34
CA ILE A 861 20.46 13.67 -9.10
C ILE A 861 20.89 12.44 -9.91
N LYS A 862 20.37 12.35 -11.14
CA LYS A 862 20.74 11.30 -12.11
C LYS A 862 21.74 11.83 -13.12
N LYS A 863 22.67 10.98 -13.52
CA LYS A 863 23.62 11.25 -14.61
C LYS A 863 22.86 11.02 -15.91
N GLU A 864 22.26 12.07 -16.48
CA GLU A 864 21.57 11.96 -17.77
C GLU A 864 22.61 11.93 -18.89
N GLU A 865 22.58 10.90 -19.75
CA GLU A 865 23.47 10.78 -20.91
C GLU A 865 23.19 11.83 -22.01
N ASN A 866 22.07 12.56 -21.92
CA ASN A 866 21.61 13.48 -22.96
C ASN A 866 21.27 14.88 -22.40
N GLY A 867 22.25 15.78 -22.36
CA GLY A 867 22.02 17.22 -22.59
C GLY A 867 21.77 18.16 -21.40
N THR A 868 21.59 17.66 -20.17
CA THR A 868 21.32 18.50 -18.97
C THR A 868 22.54 18.62 -18.03
N GLU A 869 23.76 18.46 -18.57
CA GLU A 869 25.00 18.47 -17.80
C GLU A 869 25.28 19.74 -16.95
N PRO A 870 24.98 20.99 -17.36
CA PRO A 870 25.44 22.16 -16.60
C PRO A 870 24.69 22.34 -15.27
N VAL A 871 23.36 22.16 -15.24
CA VAL A 871 22.55 22.40 -14.03
C VAL A 871 22.83 21.35 -12.96
N VAL A 872 22.95 20.07 -13.36
CA VAL A 872 23.29 18.98 -12.44
C VAL A 872 24.70 19.16 -11.87
N SER A 873 25.62 19.68 -12.68
CA SER A 873 26.98 19.98 -12.24
C SER A 873 27.02 21.10 -11.18
N GLU A 874 26.24 22.17 -11.33
CA GLU A 874 26.11 23.23 -10.32
C GLU A 874 25.46 22.74 -9.02
N GLU A 875 24.43 21.89 -9.10
CA GLU A 875 23.80 21.29 -7.92
C GLU A 875 24.81 20.43 -7.13
N VAL A 876 25.59 19.60 -7.82
CA VAL A 876 26.63 18.76 -7.20
C VAL A 876 27.72 19.62 -6.56
N GLU A 877 28.17 20.68 -7.24
CA GLU A 877 29.16 21.64 -6.73
C GLU A 877 28.69 22.25 -5.39
N LEU A 878 27.47 22.78 -5.32
CA LEU A 878 26.90 23.33 -4.10
C LEU A 878 26.78 22.31 -2.95
N ILE A 879 26.40 21.07 -3.27
CA ILE A 879 26.30 19.99 -2.27
C ILE A 879 27.68 19.60 -1.74
N VAL A 880 28.68 19.49 -2.62
CA VAL A 880 30.07 19.16 -2.24
C VAL A 880 30.63 20.22 -1.31
N GLU A 881 30.52 21.50 -1.70
CA GLU A 881 31.01 22.63 -0.90
C GLU A 881 30.34 22.70 0.48
N SER A 882 29.03 22.47 0.53
CA SER A 882 28.25 22.62 1.77
C SER A 882 28.35 21.43 2.72
N LEU A 883 28.31 20.19 2.18
CA LEU A 883 28.04 18.99 2.98
C LEU A 883 29.15 17.95 2.99
N LEU A 884 30.07 17.85 2.00
CA LEU A 884 31.03 16.74 1.93
C LEU A 884 31.87 16.61 3.22
N GLY A 885 32.46 17.71 3.68
CA GLY A 885 33.27 17.71 4.91
C GLY A 885 32.47 17.48 6.19
N VAL A 886 31.19 17.88 6.23
CA VAL A 886 30.30 17.62 7.38
C VAL A 886 29.84 16.16 7.38
N LEU A 887 29.54 15.61 6.20
CA LEU A 887 29.16 14.21 6.00
C LEU A 887 30.27 13.25 6.42
N LEU A 888 31.52 13.52 6.04
CA LEU A 888 32.67 12.71 6.46
C LEU A 888 32.84 12.71 7.99
N ARG A 889 32.77 13.88 8.63
CA ARG A 889 32.84 14.00 10.09
C ARG A 889 31.70 13.27 10.80
N THR A 890 30.47 13.42 10.29
CA THR A 890 29.28 12.73 10.82
C THR A 890 29.45 11.21 10.75
N ILE A 891 29.92 10.66 9.63
CA ILE A 891 30.17 9.21 9.49
C ILE A 891 31.24 8.74 10.48
N LEU A 892 32.34 9.48 10.64
CA LEU A 892 33.41 9.13 11.58
C LEU A 892 32.92 9.17 13.03
N GLU A 893 32.13 10.19 13.41
CA GLU A 893 31.59 10.34 14.76
C GLU A 893 30.60 9.23 15.10
N ILE A 894 29.67 8.89 14.21
CA ILE A 894 28.72 7.79 14.41
C ILE A 894 29.48 6.45 14.52
N SER A 895 30.47 6.23 13.65
CA SER A 895 31.24 4.97 13.63
C SER A 895 32.12 4.75 14.86
N ASN A 896 32.47 5.82 15.58
CA ASN A 896 33.29 5.76 16.80
C ASN A 896 32.48 5.61 18.10
N ARG A 897 31.13 5.63 18.05
CA ARG A 897 30.29 5.48 19.25
C ARG A 897 30.36 4.03 19.79
N PRO A 898 30.59 3.81 21.10
CA PRO A 898 30.58 2.48 21.68
C PRO A 898 29.18 1.86 21.60
N GLN A 899 29.08 0.68 20.98
CA GLN A 899 27.80 -0.02 20.82
C GLN A 899 27.32 -0.58 22.17
N PRO A 900 26.06 -0.34 22.59
CA PRO A 900 25.48 -1.10 23.69
C PRO A 900 25.30 -2.56 23.28
N ALA A 901 25.58 -3.49 24.19
CA ALA A 901 25.36 -4.93 24.00
C ALA A 901 23.85 -5.24 23.92
N GLY A 902 23.24 -4.99 22.76
CA GLY A 902 21.88 -5.40 22.44
C GLY A 902 21.82 -6.87 22.01
N PRO A 903 20.66 -7.54 22.15
CA PRO A 903 20.50 -8.93 21.73
C PRO A 903 20.78 -9.06 20.23
N ALA A 904 21.21 -10.26 19.81
CA ALA A 904 21.74 -10.64 18.49
C ALA A 904 20.81 -10.43 17.26
N MET A 905 19.84 -9.52 17.34
CA MET A 905 18.85 -9.19 16.32
C MET A 905 18.84 -7.71 15.90
N ARG A 906 19.81 -6.89 16.35
CA ARG A 906 20.09 -5.58 15.73
C ARG A 906 21.30 -5.67 14.82
N LEU A 907 21.06 -5.60 13.50
CA LEU A 907 22.13 -5.41 12.52
C LEU A 907 22.71 -4.00 12.68
N GLN A 908 24.04 -3.86 12.61
CA GLN A 908 24.78 -2.59 12.77
C GLN A 908 24.39 -1.48 11.78
N PHE A 909 23.53 -1.78 10.79
CA PHE A 909 22.96 -0.83 9.82
C PHE A 909 21.79 0.01 10.35
N GLN A 910 21.26 -0.29 11.52
CA GLN A 910 20.04 0.36 12.04
C GLN A 910 20.25 1.75 12.65
N ASP A 911 21.49 2.26 12.73
CA ASP A 911 21.82 3.54 13.38
C ASP A 911 22.01 4.73 12.42
N VAL A 912 21.46 4.69 11.19
CA VAL A 912 21.58 5.74 10.14
C VAL A 912 22.89 5.71 9.35
N THR A 913 23.95 5.05 9.86
CA THR A 913 25.27 5.00 9.19
C THR A 913 25.20 4.53 7.75
N GLY A 914 24.40 3.49 7.46
CA GLY A 914 24.25 2.97 6.09
C GLY A 914 23.65 3.99 5.11
N GLU A 915 22.70 4.81 5.55
CA GLU A 915 22.10 5.87 4.73
C GLU A 915 23.10 6.98 4.43
N PHE A 916 23.89 7.42 5.43
CA PHE A 916 24.95 8.42 5.20
C PHE A 916 26.07 7.90 4.31
N VAL A 917 26.46 6.64 4.45
CA VAL A 917 27.43 5.99 3.55
C VAL A 917 26.90 5.93 2.13
N ALA A 918 25.63 5.55 1.94
CA ALA A 918 25.01 5.56 0.62
C ALA A 918 24.95 6.98 0.02
N CYS A 919 24.68 8.00 0.84
CA CYS A 919 24.74 9.41 0.44
C CYS A 919 26.17 9.82 0.01
N LEU A 920 27.19 9.46 0.79
CA LEU A 920 28.59 9.75 0.45
C LEU A 920 28.97 9.11 -0.87
N LEU A 921 28.64 7.83 -1.08
CA LEU A 921 28.94 7.11 -2.30
C LEU A 921 28.19 7.68 -3.50
N ALA A 922 26.92 8.08 -3.32
CA ALA A 922 26.17 8.77 -4.37
C ALA A 922 26.82 10.10 -4.74
N LEU A 923 27.23 10.91 -3.75
CA LEU A 923 27.87 12.20 -4.01
C LEU A 923 29.20 12.04 -4.75
N LEU A 924 30.10 11.18 -4.24
CA LEU A 924 31.40 10.93 -4.87
C LEU A 924 31.24 10.39 -6.30
N ARG A 925 30.27 9.50 -6.55
CA ARG A 925 30.02 8.96 -7.89
C ARG A 925 29.54 10.01 -8.90
N GLN A 926 28.87 11.07 -8.43
CA GLN A 926 28.40 12.18 -9.28
C GLN A 926 29.49 13.25 -9.52
N MET A 927 30.60 13.21 -8.78
CA MET A 927 31.70 14.16 -9.00
C MET A 927 32.41 13.88 -10.34
N SER A 928 32.61 14.92 -11.14
CA SER A 928 33.40 14.89 -12.37
C SER A 928 34.83 15.37 -12.08
N ASP A 929 35.72 15.26 -13.06
CA ASP A 929 37.08 15.80 -12.97
C ASP A 929 37.10 17.28 -12.54
N ARG A 930 36.17 18.10 -13.09
CA ARG A 930 35.99 19.51 -12.69
C ARG A 930 35.69 19.65 -11.20
N HIS A 931 34.75 18.86 -10.67
CA HIS A 931 34.36 18.93 -9.26
C HIS A 931 35.52 18.55 -8.33
N TYR A 932 36.31 17.53 -8.67
CA TYR A 932 37.49 17.15 -7.89
C TYR A 932 38.57 18.22 -7.92
N GLN A 933 38.85 18.81 -9.08
CA GLN A 933 39.82 19.89 -9.21
C GLN A 933 39.43 21.11 -8.36
N GLN A 934 38.15 21.52 -8.41
CA GLN A 934 37.64 22.64 -7.60
C GLN A 934 37.71 22.34 -6.10
N LEU A 935 37.27 21.14 -5.67
CA LEU A 935 37.35 20.73 -4.27
C LEU A 935 38.79 20.82 -3.75
N LEU A 936 39.76 20.32 -4.51
CA LEU A 936 41.16 20.33 -4.11
C LEU A 936 41.77 21.74 -4.10
N GLN A 937 41.31 22.63 -4.98
CA GLN A 937 41.72 24.04 -5.02
C GLN A 937 41.08 24.89 -3.91
N ALA A 938 39.89 24.51 -3.42
CA ALA A 938 39.16 25.25 -2.40
C ALA A 938 39.85 25.24 -1.02
N PHE A 939 40.77 24.30 -0.77
CA PHE A 939 41.52 24.24 0.49
C PHE A 939 42.58 25.35 0.56
N SER A 940 42.36 26.32 1.44
CA SER A 940 43.28 27.45 1.67
C SER A 940 44.57 27.07 2.44
N SER A 941 44.58 25.94 3.14
CA SER A 941 45.73 25.48 3.96
C SER A 941 46.07 24.02 3.66
N LYS A 942 47.38 23.71 3.59
CA LYS A 942 47.89 22.34 3.48
C LYS A 942 47.45 21.46 4.67
N ASP A 943 47.27 22.02 5.87
CA ASP A 943 46.78 21.27 7.04
C ASP A 943 45.31 20.86 6.88
N ASN A 944 44.45 21.73 6.35
CA ASN A 944 43.04 21.40 6.10
C ASN A 944 42.90 20.29 5.05
N LEU A 945 43.72 20.36 3.99
CA LEU A 945 43.79 19.31 2.97
C LEU A 945 44.31 18.00 3.55
N ARG A 946 45.33 18.05 4.42
CA ARG A 946 45.86 16.87 5.14
C ARG A 946 44.77 16.18 5.93
N ASP A 947 44.04 16.93 6.73
CA ASP A 947 43.00 16.40 7.61
C ASP A 947 41.83 15.82 6.79
N PHE A 948 41.46 16.47 5.67
CA PHE A 948 40.49 15.93 4.73
C PHE A 948 40.93 14.57 4.14
N LEU A 949 42.18 14.46 3.65
CA LEU A 949 42.72 13.21 3.08
C LEU A 949 42.74 12.08 4.13
N LEU A 950 43.15 12.37 5.36
CA LEU A 950 43.13 11.40 6.45
C LEU A 950 41.70 10.96 6.81
N GLN A 951 40.75 11.90 6.84
CA GLN A 951 39.35 11.60 7.11
C GLN A 951 38.75 10.70 6.02
N ILE A 952 38.90 11.06 4.74
CA ILE A 952 38.32 10.28 3.64
C ILE A 952 38.96 8.89 3.52
N PHE A 953 40.27 8.76 3.70
CA PHE A 953 40.92 7.44 3.72
C PHE A 953 40.48 6.59 4.91
N THR A 954 40.24 7.20 6.07
CA THR A 954 39.68 6.49 7.23
C THR A 954 38.25 6.03 6.98
N VAL A 955 37.41 6.89 6.39
CA VAL A 955 36.05 6.51 5.97
C VAL A 955 36.12 5.35 4.97
N PHE A 956 36.94 5.41 3.92
CA PHE A 956 37.10 4.29 2.98
C PHE A 956 37.53 2.98 3.64
N ARG A 957 38.43 3.04 4.63
CA ARG A 957 38.78 1.85 5.45
C ARG A 957 37.58 1.30 6.22
N ILE A 958 36.72 2.17 6.76
CA ILE A 958 35.45 1.72 7.38
C ILE A 958 34.61 1.01 6.33
N LEU A 959 34.33 1.64 5.19
CA LEU A 959 33.45 1.14 4.12
C LEU A 959 33.83 -0.25 3.57
N ILE A 960 35.12 -0.60 3.58
CA ILE A 960 35.65 -1.88 3.08
C ILE A 960 35.48 -3.02 4.10
N ARG A 961 35.21 -2.70 5.37
CA ARG A 961 35.07 -3.71 6.43
C ARG A 961 33.95 -4.71 6.12
N PRO A 962 34.12 -6.01 6.47
CA PRO A 962 33.10 -7.03 6.24
C PRO A 962 31.75 -6.72 6.90
N GLU A 963 31.76 -5.98 8.00
CA GLU A 963 30.55 -5.61 8.74
C GLU A 963 29.78 -4.44 8.10
N MET A 964 30.36 -3.74 7.11
CA MET A 964 29.78 -2.53 6.50
C MET A 964 28.79 -2.75 5.37
N PHE A 965 28.65 -3.94 4.80
CA PHE A 965 27.41 -4.37 4.15
C PHE A 965 27.31 -5.89 4.27
N PRO A 966 26.12 -6.48 4.43
CA PRO A 966 25.96 -7.93 4.45
C PRO A 966 26.65 -8.63 3.27
N LYS A 967 27.14 -9.85 3.48
CA LYS A 967 27.94 -10.58 2.47
C LYS A 967 27.18 -10.83 1.16
N ASP A 968 25.86 -10.97 1.25
CA ASP A 968 24.90 -11.15 0.16
C ASP A 968 24.59 -9.85 -0.59
N TRP A 969 25.02 -8.69 -0.06
CA TRP A 969 24.91 -7.40 -0.75
C TRP A 969 26.08 -7.14 -1.70
N THR A 970 26.46 -8.16 -2.48
CA THR A 970 27.63 -8.08 -3.38
C THR A 970 27.52 -6.89 -4.33
N VAL A 971 26.32 -6.59 -4.85
CA VAL A 971 26.08 -5.46 -5.75
C VAL A 971 26.47 -4.13 -5.10
N MET A 972 26.02 -3.88 -3.87
CA MET A 972 26.36 -2.66 -3.13
C MET A 972 27.86 -2.59 -2.83
N ARG A 973 28.46 -3.71 -2.39
CA ARG A 973 29.90 -3.79 -2.09
C ARG A 973 30.79 -3.51 -3.31
N LEU A 974 30.42 -4.04 -4.48
CA LEU A 974 31.14 -3.78 -5.74
C LEU A 974 31.02 -2.32 -6.17
N VAL A 975 29.82 -1.72 -6.06
CA VAL A 975 29.63 -0.29 -6.34
C VAL A 975 30.45 0.57 -5.38
N THR A 976 30.45 0.25 -4.09
CA THR A 976 31.28 0.93 -3.08
C THR A 976 32.76 0.89 -3.48
N ASN A 977 33.29 -0.28 -3.83
CA ASN A 977 34.69 -0.41 -4.22
C ASN A 977 35.02 0.36 -5.49
N ASN A 978 34.14 0.34 -6.48
CA ASN A 978 34.33 1.11 -7.72
C ASN A 978 34.39 2.63 -7.44
N VAL A 979 33.52 3.14 -6.56
CA VAL A 979 33.55 4.56 -6.16
C VAL A 979 34.81 4.90 -5.36
N ILE A 980 35.29 3.98 -4.51
CA ILE A 980 36.53 4.16 -3.75
C ILE A 980 37.74 4.26 -4.69
N ILE A 981 37.96 3.29 -5.58
CA ILE A 981 39.14 3.31 -6.48
C ILE A 981 39.11 4.53 -7.39
N THR A 982 37.96 4.86 -7.99
CA THR A 982 37.82 6.04 -8.84
C THR A 982 38.10 7.33 -8.08
N THR A 983 37.63 7.46 -6.83
CA THR A 983 37.94 8.63 -5.99
C THR A 983 39.42 8.68 -5.60
N VAL A 984 40.01 7.54 -5.21
CA VAL A 984 41.42 7.45 -4.82
C VAL A 984 42.34 7.87 -5.97
N LEU A 985 42.02 7.52 -7.21
CA LEU A 985 42.75 7.96 -8.41
C LEU A 985 42.80 9.49 -8.55
N TYR A 986 41.72 10.20 -8.23
CA TYR A 986 41.73 11.68 -8.23
C TYR A 986 42.53 12.26 -7.05
N LEU A 987 42.49 11.60 -5.89
CA LEU A 987 43.16 12.09 -4.68
C LEU A 987 44.66 11.78 -4.66
N SER A 988 45.13 10.76 -5.38
CA SER A 988 46.55 10.37 -5.44
C SER A 988 47.41 11.51 -6.00
N GLU A 989 46.91 12.24 -6.99
CA GLU A 989 47.60 13.40 -7.55
C GLU A 989 47.73 14.55 -6.54
N ALA A 990 46.67 14.81 -5.77
CA ALA A 990 46.69 15.81 -4.72
C ALA A 990 47.69 15.46 -3.62
N LEU A 991 47.74 14.19 -3.23
CA LEU A 991 48.71 13.65 -2.26
C LEU A 991 50.14 13.89 -2.74
N ARG A 992 50.43 13.47 -3.98
CA ARG A 992 51.74 13.61 -4.61
C ARG A 992 52.19 15.07 -4.72
N LYS A 993 51.34 15.95 -5.26
CA LYS A 993 51.68 17.35 -5.51
C LYS A 993 51.92 18.14 -4.21
N ASN A 994 51.15 17.87 -3.15
CA ASN A 994 51.15 18.72 -1.96
C ASN A 994 52.01 18.21 -0.80
N PHE A 995 52.23 16.89 -0.69
CA PHE A 995 52.84 16.25 0.49
C PHE A 995 54.07 15.40 0.19
N LEU A 996 54.67 15.53 -1.01
CA LEU A 996 55.92 14.85 -1.37
C LEU A 996 57.17 15.74 -1.17
N ASN A 997 57.19 16.96 -1.72
CA ASN A 997 58.44 17.72 -1.89
C ASN A 997 58.79 18.67 -0.72
N ASP A 998 57.97 19.69 -0.43
CA ASP A 998 58.38 20.78 0.49
C ASP A 998 58.39 20.39 1.97
N LYS A 999 57.45 19.51 2.36
CA LYS A 999 57.29 18.94 3.71
C LYS A 999 56.64 17.57 3.57
N PHE A 1000 57.46 16.53 3.56
CA PHE A 1000 57.01 15.15 3.45
C PHE A 1000 56.10 14.77 4.64
N ASP A 1001 54.86 14.35 4.37
CA ASP A 1001 53.91 13.94 5.42
C ASP A 1001 53.75 12.41 5.46
N TYR A 1002 54.53 11.78 6.34
CA TYR A 1002 54.50 10.32 6.50
C TYR A 1002 53.09 9.78 6.80
N LYS A 1003 52.28 10.50 7.58
CA LYS A 1003 50.99 9.97 8.07
C LYS A 1003 49.98 9.80 6.94
N VAL A 1004 49.90 10.76 6.02
CA VAL A 1004 48.94 10.68 4.91
C VAL A 1004 49.35 9.60 3.91
N TRP A 1005 50.65 9.52 3.60
CA TRP A 1005 51.20 8.49 2.72
C TRP A 1005 51.06 7.09 3.31
N ASP A 1006 51.34 6.91 4.60
CA ASP A 1006 51.11 5.65 5.31
C ASP A 1006 49.63 5.25 5.27
N SER A 1007 48.72 6.20 5.55
CA SER A 1007 47.28 5.96 5.46
C SER A 1007 46.82 5.59 4.05
N TYR A 1008 47.43 6.17 3.01
CA TYR A 1008 47.16 5.85 1.60
C TYR A 1008 47.59 4.42 1.24
N PHE A 1009 48.84 4.03 1.53
CA PHE A 1009 49.32 2.69 1.23
C PHE A 1009 48.56 1.63 2.02
N TYR A 1010 48.27 1.91 3.30
CA TYR A 1010 47.49 1.01 4.14
C TYR A 1010 46.07 0.80 3.58
N LEU A 1011 45.37 1.87 3.19
CA LEU A 1011 44.06 1.75 2.51
C LEU A 1011 44.17 0.91 1.23
N SER A 1012 45.18 1.17 0.39
CA SER A 1012 45.37 0.51 -0.90
C SER A 1012 45.61 -0.99 -0.75
N VAL A 1013 46.40 -1.41 0.25
CA VAL A 1013 46.64 -2.83 0.54
C VAL A 1013 45.35 -3.52 1.01
N ILE A 1014 44.64 -2.93 1.98
CA ILE A 1014 43.40 -3.55 2.51
C ILE A 1014 42.33 -3.62 1.41
N PHE A 1015 42.27 -2.62 0.53
CA PHE A 1015 41.38 -2.62 -0.63
C PHE A 1015 41.64 -3.81 -1.54
N ILE A 1016 42.89 -4.16 -1.81
CA ILE A 1016 43.23 -5.32 -2.67
C ILE A 1016 42.92 -6.65 -1.95
N ASN A 1017 43.28 -6.75 -0.67
CA ASN A 1017 43.19 -8.01 0.09
C ASN A 1017 41.78 -8.33 0.59
N GLN A 1018 40.81 -7.42 0.45
CA GLN A 1018 39.47 -7.64 0.96
C GLN A 1018 38.78 -8.88 0.31
N PRO A 1019 37.95 -9.63 1.06
CA PRO A 1019 37.32 -10.85 0.55
C PRO A 1019 36.42 -10.64 -0.67
N CYS A 1020 35.76 -9.48 -0.80
CA CYS A 1020 34.81 -9.26 -1.88
C CYS A 1020 35.44 -8.98 -3.24
N LEU A 1021 36.76 -8.73 -3.29
CA LEU A 1021 37.52 -8.62 -4.54
C LEU A 1021 38.32 -9.89 -4.86
N GLN A 1022 38.24 -10.94 -4.04
CA GLN A 1022 38.84 -12.24 -4.37
C GLN A 1022 37.93 -12.99 -5.35
N LEU A 1023 37.94 -12.56 -6.61
CA LEU A 1023 37.03 -13.00 -7.68
C LEU A 1023 37.13 -14.51 -7.99
N GLU A 1024 38.20 -15.15 -7.54
CA GLU A 1024 38.43 -16.59 -7.66
C GLU A 1024 37.46 -17.40 -6.81
N SER A 1025 36.89 -16.79 -5.76
CA SER A 1025 35.82 -17.38 -4.94
C SER A 1025 34.43 -17.30 -5.58
N PHE A 1026 34.25 -16.51 -6.64
CA PHE A 1026 32.96 -16.34 -7.29
C PHE A 1026 32.66 -17.48 -8.26
N SER A 1027 31.37 -17.71 -8.53
CA SER A 1027 30.96 -18.59 -9.62
C SER A 1027 31.52 -18.07 -10.96
N PRO A 1028 31.80 -18.94 -11.95
CA PRO A 1028 32.32 -18.50 -13.24
C PRO A 1028 31.44 -17.44 -13.93
N SER A 1029 30.11 -17.58 -13.79
CA SER A 1029 29.12 -16.63 -14.30
C SER A 1029 29.23 -15.27 -13.62
N LYS A 1030 29.29 -15.24 -12.28
CA LYS A 1030 29.43 -14.01 -11.48
C LYS A 1030 30.76 -13.32 -11.74
N ARG A 1031 31.87 -14.07 -11.73
CA ARG A 1031 33.23 -13.55 -12.03
C ARG A 1031 33.28 -12.86 -13.39
N LYS A 1032 32.74 -13.50 -14.43
CA LYS A 1032 32.69 -12.94 -15.78
C LYS A 1032 31.93 -11.61 -15.83
N LYS A 1033 30.70 -11.58 -15.28
CA LYS A 1033 29.88 -10.35 -15.23
C LYS A 1033 30.57 -9.20 -14.47
N THR A 1034 31.23 -9.51 -13.36
CA THR A 1034 31.98 -8.50 -12.58
C THR A 1034 33.14 -7.92 -13.39
N LEU A 1035 33.94 -8.77 -14.05
CA LEU A 1035 35.08 -8.33 -14.86
C LEU A 1035 34.64 -7.54 -16.11
N GLU A 1036 33.57 -7.95 -16.77
CA GLU A 1036 33.00 -7.22 -17.92
C GLU A 1036 32.53 -5.80 -17.53
N LYS A 1037 32.07 -5.62 -16.29
CA LYS A 1037 31.52 -4.36 -15.81
C LYS A 1037 32.56 -3.41 -15.20
N TYR A 1038 33.41 -3.92 -14.30
CA TYR A 1038 34.32 -3.11 -13.50
C TYR A 1038 35.80 -3.32 -13.83
N GLY A 1039 36.13 -4.30 -14.68
CA GLY A 1039 37.49 -4.81 -14.79
C GLY A 1039 37.96 -5.47 -13.48
N ASP A 1040 39.26 -5.78 -13.39
CA ASP A 1040 39.87 -6.22 -12.14
C ASP A 1040 40.35 -5.00 -11.35
N MET A 1041 39.52 -4.53 -10.41
CA MET A 1041 39.82 -3.37 -9.56
C MET A 1041 41.09 -3.54 -8.73
N ARG A 1042 41.54 -4.78 -8.47
CA ARG A 1042 42.78 -5.04 -7.74
C ARG A 1042 44.00 -4.64 -8.57
N VAL A 1043 43.98 -4.93 -9.87
CA VAL A 1043 45.06 -4.56 -10.81
C VAL A 1043 45.16 -3.04 -10.92
N MET A 1044 44.02 -2.35 -11.05
CA MET A 1044 43.99 -0.88 -11.09
C MET A 1044 44.63 -0.26 -9.84
N MET A 1045 44.27 -0.73 -8.65
CA MET A 1045 44.89 -0.28 -7.40
C MET A 1045 46.39 -0.64 -7.33
N GLY A 1046 46.78 -1.84 -7.79
CA GLY A 1046 48.19 -2.25 -7.85
C GLY A 1046 49.04 -1.34 -8.73
N CYS A 1047 48.53 -0.95 -9.90
CA CYS A 1047 49.18 0.02 -10.79
C CYS A 1047 49.38 1.38 -10.09
N GLU A 1048 48.39 1.83 -9.31
CA GLU A 1048 48.49 3.06 -8.53
C GLU A 1048 49.49 2.96 -7.38
N ILE A 1049 49.52 1.83 -6.66
CA ILE A 1049 50.55 1.60 -5.63
C ILE A 1049 51.94 1.70 -6.27
N PHE A 1050 52.15 1.02 -7.40
CA PHE A 1050 53.42 1.06 -8.12
C PHE A 1050 53.79 2.50 -8.56
N SER A 1051 52.86 3.20 -9.22
CA SER A 1051 53.05 4.59 -9.66
C SER A 1051 53.41 5.51 -8.49
N MET A 1052 52.63 5.46 -7.41
CA MET A 1052 52.85 6.28 -6.23
C MET A 1052 54.15 5.93 -5.52
N TRP A 1053 54.52 4.64 -5.45
CA TRP A 1053 55.79 4.18 -4.90
C TRP A 1053 56.98 4.75 -5.68
N GLN A 1054 56.94 4.71 -7.01
CA GLN A 1054 58.05 5.22 -7.84
C GLN A 1054 58.30 6.73 -7.63
N ASN A 1055 57.25 7.50 -7.33
CA ASN A 1055 57.36 8.93 -7.08
C ASN A 1055 57.98 9.29 -5.70
N LEU A 1056 58.10 8.36 -4.75
CA LEU A 1056 58.54 8.67 -3.37
C LEU A 1056 60.01 9.12 -3.23
N GLY A 1057 60.87 8.83 -4.20
CA GLY A 1057 62.31 9.13 -4.10
C GLY A 1057 62.95 8.55 -2.84
N GLU A 1058 63.75 9.33 -2.11
CA GLU A 1058 64.44 8.89 -0.88
C GLU A 1058 63.49 8.54 0.27
N HIS A 1059 62.24 9.04 0.24
CA HIS A 1059 61.25 8.78 1.28
C HIS A 1059 60.76 7.32 1.31
N LYS A 1060 61.07 6.52 0.28
CA LYS A 1060 60.82 5.06 0.27
C LYS A 1060 61.37 4.37 1.51
N LEU A 1061 62.55 4.80 1.99
CA LEU A 1061 63.23 4.27 3.17
C LEU A 1061 62.39 4.35 4.47
N ASN A 1062 61.44 5.28 4.55
CA ASN A 1062 60.55 5.42 5.70
C ASN A 1062 59.46 4.33 5.73
N PHE A 1063 59.11 3.77 4.58
CA PHE A 1063 58.02 2.79 4.44
C PHE A 1063 58.49 1.35 4.36
N ILE A 1064 59.69 1.11 3.82
CA ILE A 1064 60.22 -0.25 3.59
C ILE A 1064 59.99 -1.16 4.81
N PRO A 1065 60.35 -0.80 6.06
CA PRO A 1065 60.11 -1.69 7.19
C PRO A 1065 58.63 -2.00 7.38
N ALA A 1066 57.71 -1.04 7.23
CA ALA A 1066 56.30 -1.26 7.49
C ALA A 1066 55.56 -1.96 6.32
N MET A 1067 55.97 -1.72 5.07
CA MET A 1067 55.23 -2.11 3.87
C MET A 1067 55.63 -3.46 3.26
N ILE A 1068 56.78 -4.04 3.64
CA ILE A 1068 57.20 -5.37 3.13
C ILE A 1068 56.10 -6.42 3.34
N GLY A 1069 55.56 -6.56 4.56
CA GLY A 1069 54.50 -7.53 4.85
C GLY A 1069 53.20 -7.24 4.08
N PRO A 1070 52.62 -6.04 4.19
CA PRO A 1070 51.45 -5.62 3.43
C PRO A 1070 51.54 -5.82 1.91
N PHE A 1071 52.65 -5.45 1.27
CA PHE A 1071 52.85 -5.67 -0.17
C PHE A 1071 53.06 -7.14 -0.50
N LEU A 1072 53.64 -7.93 0.42
CA LEU A 1072 53.81 -9.37 0.20
C LEU A 1072 52.43 -10.04 0.16
N GLU A 1073 51.53 -9.69 1.07
CA GLU A 1073 50.14 -10.16 1.03
C GLU A 1073 49.45 -9.86 -0.29
N VAL A 1074 49.67 -8.66 -0.86
CA VAL A 1074 49.13 -8.29 -2.18
C VAL A 1074 49.66 -9.21 -3.28
N THR A 1075 50.94 -9.57 -3.26
CA THR A 1075 51.51 -10.47 -4.27
C THR A 1075 51.00 -11.92 -4.14
N LEU A 1076 50.51 -12.33 -2.97
CA LEU A 1076 49.93 -13.66 -2.76
C LEU A 1076 48.54 -13.80 -3.41
N VAL A 1077 47.88 -12.69 -3.77
CA VAL A 1077 46.62 -12.72 -4.53
C VAL A 1077 46.83 -13.46 -5.86
N PRO A 1078 45.98 -14.45 -6.22
CA PRO A 1078 46.12 -15.28 -7.42
C PRO A 1078 45.71 -14.54 -8.71
N GLN A 1079 46.33 -13.38 -8.96
CA GLN A 1079 46.16 -12.57 -10.15
C GLN A 1079 47.55 -12.25 -10.76
N PRO A 1080 47.87 -12.74 -11.98
CA PRO A 1080 49.18 -12.57 -12.60
C PRO A 1080 49.61 -11.13 -12.91
N ASP A 1081 48.74 -10.30 -13.49
CA ASP A 1081 49.03 -8.89 -13.82
C ASP A 1081 49.33 -8.05 -12.57
N LEU A 1082 48.61 -8.28 -11.48
CA LEU A 1082 48.85 -7.64 -10.19
C LEU A 1082 50.23 -8.04 -9.64
N ARG A 1083 50.58 -9.33 -9.72
CA ARG A 1083 51.91 -9.81 -9.32
C ARG A 1083 53.01 -9.14 -10.15
N ASN A 1084 52.85 -9.09 -11.48
CA ASN A 1084 53.81 -8.47 -12.39
C ASN A 1084 54.04 -6.99 -12.08
N VAL A 1085 53.02 -6.27 -11.59
CA VAL A 1085 53.12 -4.86 -11.20
C VAL A 1085 53.77 -4.69 -9.82
N MET A 1086 53.50 -5.60 -8.88
CA MET A 1086 53.91 -5.43 -7.48
C MET A 1086 55.28 -6.01 -7.16
N ILE A 1087 55.69 -7.11 -7.81
CA ILE A 1087 57.00 -7.76 -7.63
C ILE A 1087 58.18 -6.78 -7.81
N PRO A 1088 58.22 -5.93 -8.86
CA PRO A 1088 59.32 -4.99 -9.05
C PRO A 1088 59.54 -4.00 -7.90
N ILE A 1089 58.52 -3.76 -7.06
CA ILE A 1089 58.64 -2.91 -5.87
C ILE A 1089 59.66 -3.49 -4.89
N PHE A 1090 59.69 -4.82 -4.70
CA PHE A 1090 60.65 -5.46 -3.78
C PHE A 1090 62.09 -5.34 -4.25
N HIS A 1091 62.33 -5.41 -5.56
CA HIS A 1091 63.65 -5.12 -6.13
C HIS A 1091 64.09 -3.69 -5.80
N ASP A 1092 63.20 -2.72 -6.01
CA ASP A 1092 63.47 -1.32 -5.67
C ASP A 1092 63.65 -1.11 -4.16
N MET A 1093 62.91 -1.82 -3.29
CA MET A 1093 63.14 -1.80 -1.84
C MET A 1093 64.56 -2.27 -1.48
N MET A 1094 65.02 -3.38 -2.09
CA MET A 1094 66.39 -3.90 -1.88
C MET A 1094 67.45 -2.92 -2.40
N ASP A 1095 67.24 -2.32 -3.58
CA ASP A 1095 68.15 -1.31 -4.14
C ASP A 1095 68.28 -0.08 -3.22
N TRP A 1096 67.17 0.41 -2.68
CA TRP A 1096 67.18 1.56 -1.78
C TRP A 1096 67.82 1.25 -0.43
N GLU A 1097 67.58 0.07 0.14
CA GLU A 1097 68.29 -0.37 1.34
C GLU A 1097 69.79 -0.52 1.05
N GLN A 1098 70.17 -1.19 -0.04
CA GLN A 1098 71.55 -1.38 -0.47
C GLN A 1098 72.29 -0.04 -0.61
N ARG A 1099 71.65 0.98 -1.20
CA ARG A 1099 72.21 2.33 -1.33
C ARG A 1099 72.43 3.02 0.03
N ARG A 1100 71.59 2.74 1.03
CA ARG A 1100 71.66 3.36 2.37
C ARG A 1100 72.63 2.65 3.32
N SER A 1101 72.59 1.32 3.39
CA SER A 1101 73.30 0.50 4.38
C SER A 1101 74.40 -0.37 3.80
N GLY A 1102 74.59 -0.39 2.48
CA GLY A 1102 75.59 -1.24 1.80
C GLY A 1102 75.26 -2.74 1.80
N ASN A 1103 74.09 -3.12 2.33
CA ASN A 1103 73.50 -4.45 2.31
C ASN A 1103 71.96 -4.33 2.37
N PHE A 1104 71.23 -5.37 1.96
CA PHE A 1104 69.76 -5.45 1.99
C PHE A 1104 69.23 -6.50 3.00
N LYS A 1105 70.01 -6.83 4.03
CA LYS A 1105 69.69 -7.93 4.95
C LYS A 1105 68.42 -7.68 5.77
N GLN A 1106 68.02 -6.43 5.98
CA GLN A 1106 66.80 -6.11 6.74
C GLN A 1106 65.55 -6.43 5.92
N VAL A 1107 65.53 -6.04 4.63
CA VAL A 1107 64.46 -6.40 3.70
C VAL A 1107 64.41 -7.92 3.54
N GLU A 1108 65.55 -8.57 3.31
CA GLU A 1108 65.65 -10.04 3.16
C GLU A 1108 65.07 -10.76 4.37
N ALA A 1109 65.58 -10.47 5.58
CA ALA A 1109 65.13 -11.13 6.81
C ALA A 1109 63.64 -10.93 7.08
N LYS A 1110 63.10 -9.73 6.81
CA LYS A 1110 61.69 -9.42 7.04
C LYS A 1110 60.78 -10.04 5.99
N LEU A 1111 61.24 -10.15 4.74
CA LEU A 1111 60.51 -10.83 3.67
C LEU A 1111 60.39 -12.31 3.99
N ILE A 1112 61.50 -12.96 4.41
CA ILE A 1112 61.50 -14.37 4.82
C ILE A 1112 60.54 -14.61 5.99
N ASP A 1113 60.66 -13.83 7.08
CA ASP A 1113 59.80 -13.96 8.27
C ASP A 1113 58.31 -13.81 7.93
N LYS A 1114 57.96 -12.86 7.07
CA LYS A 1114 56.57 -12.65 6.64
C LYS A 1114 56.09 -13.70 5.65
N LEU A 1115 56.93 -14.18 4.75
CA LEU A 1115 56.57 -15.24 3.82
C LEU A 1115 56.29 -16.54 4.59
N ASP A 1116 57.15 -16.91 5.54
CA ASP A 1116 56.96 -18.09 6.39
C ASP A 1116 55.64 -18.00 7.18
N SER A 1117 55.36 -16.84 7.78
CA SER A 1117 54.09 -16.59 8.47
C SER A 1117 52.88 -16.74 7.54
N LEU A 1118 52.90 -16.12 6.36
CA LEU A 1118 51.76 -16.14 5.44
C LEU A 1118 51.52 -17.52 4.80
N MET A 1119 52.60 -18.24 4.46
CA MET A 1119 52.52 -19.62 3.98
C MET A 1119 51.96 -20.55 5.07
N SER A 1120 52.31 -20.32 6.35
CA SER A 1120 51.74 -21.08 7.47
C SER A 1120 50.24 -20.83 7.68
N GLU A 1121 49.74 -19.66 7.28
CA GLU A 1121 48.30 -19.33 7.23
C GLU A 1121 47.58 -19.93 6.00
N GLY A 1122 48.31 -20.67 5.15
CA GLY A 1122 47.77 -21.27 3.93
C GLY A 1122 47.55 -20.28 2.78
N LYS A 1123 48.21 -19.12 2.81
CA LYS A 1123 48.16 -18.12 1.72
C LYS A 1123 49.28 -18.39 0.71
N GLY A 1124 48.94 -18.52 -0.57
CA GLY A 1124 49.89 -18.78 -1.67
C GLY A 1124 49.37 -19.84 -2.63
N ASP A 1125 49.87 -19.86 -3.87
CA ASP A 1125 49.53 -20.86 -4.88
C ASP A 1125 50.78 -21.43 -5.57
N GLU A 1126 50.60 -22.50 -6.34
CA GLU A 1126 51.69 -23.18 -7.04
C GLU A 1126 52.42 -22.26 -8.03
N THR A 1127 51.68 -21.34 -8.67
CA THR A 1127 52.26 -20.37 -9.61
C THR A 1127 53.13 -19.33 -8.89
N TYR A 1128 52.81 -18.97 -7.66
CA TYR A 1128 53.62 -18.06 -6.83
C TYR A 1128 54.93 -18.73 -6.41
N ARG A 1129 54.87 -20.03 -6.10
CA ARG A 1129 56.06 -20.85 -5.82
C ARG A 1129 57.01 -20.90 -7.03
N GLU A 1130 56.45 -21.07 -8.23
CA GLU A 1130 57.23 -21.03 -9.49
C GLU A 1130 57.81 -19.65 -9.76
N LEU A 1131 57.03 -18.58 -9.57
CA LEU A 1131 57.45 -17.19 -9.71
C LEU A 1131 58.60 -16.85 -8.75
N PHE A 1132 58.52 -17.26 -7.49
CA PHE A 1132 59.57 -17.03 -6.50
C PHE A 1132 60.86 -17.79 -6.82
N ASN A 1133 60.77 -18.98 -7.43
CA ASN A 1133 61.96 -19.71 -7.90
C ASN A 1133 62.59 -19.09 -9.17
N SER A 1134 61.86 -18.23 -9.88
CA SER A 1134 62.30 -17.56 -11.10
C SER A 1134 62.75 -16.11 -10.91
N MET A 1135 62.40 -15.50 -9.76
CA MET A 1135 62.94 -14.23 -9.25
C MET A 1135 64.28 -14.47 -8.57
#